data_AF-C0SPN7-F1
#
_entry.id   AF-C0SPN7-F1
#
_cell.length_a   1.000
_cell.length_b   1.000
_cell.length_c   1.000
_cell.angle_alpha   90.00
_cell.angle_beta   90.00
_cell.angle_gamma   90.00
#
_symmetry.space_group_name_H-M   'P 1'
#
loop_
_entity.id
_entity.type
_entity.pdbx_description
1 polymer ?
#
loop_
_entity_poly.entity_id
_entity_poly.type
_entity_poly.pdbx_seq_one_letter_code
_entity_poly.pdbx_strand_id
1 'polypeptide(L)'
;MPNLPRVWRVAPAPQSTPPSPEPMGGGGTAALVGRAPRQRGPLSGLKARVLPKSSETEFSTMFGGRKYAGKPVNALKAYTPPALSEASALQPATAREQARAARSQAATAALVQRTQQGLQRMRGTDNSHAAASAEPGARQPVTVPESARQYRQLLAQQFASTRDTGAVARLSARLEALAPPADAVGEHLRYARPTLVAEALAHTCGHDAAAALRVLASLENEARLDTAAFGTPDAPARSSVSSATFHDAISEQEAPNEPDGPPPQSPSARSSASSEAFFDAMSVLEEPGEPEDAGAAWRTAQLLSRYHAGFEALCDLMRLPQTPAHRHAAHAFLQAADALQRGAASPRALLQHCPPGSGAPDDSLAIKTLHAAAAQLRGEALSPEQTGALFAWRQGFRAEGPGSDLAKVKARTAKFVNRTIRRVENHGWRSTLWQVVGKKKSPLSAARLGMQAAHRVSLDKEYTAYAASLRTALGMLGARYREALALSPAHADLPWKQAEQMWQGAILQHWASLPADAPLSAYVLTHDTLRTIGEQLRHTVLRVREELTISLAHAAEAGDTPDPGMLDKLKTLVELSRQANLNLGASNLPVAPPPQFIDAYPSGAVLRKWSEQVDAGAASGPLRKALDTAERIEQQDDLKLQEAAIDAARGVIESLITTIEGGGKLRLASGTSLGVNTGTISTGLQNARQALAVPVAIQADFHASHKRQAVVEIARGSHGRDLFVGTDKTVLAAAGFGASVGYDFKVLQNRIRAMVGASAVPIDVEKGERVGVMYRAVRQVTQAAGPHADWDAVKYDDAATREAMIALSNWLFQQATEHRERPPGADAVWNALAQHCSGAGGDAISVGWVDQRKHRLRHKLRVGGGVNVRVTAPAAPVRVGVGVRLTGEITSRDTTAMRETTGIMRAEQYSQGHGGHMTVRAGVNYAVGKRFYTSPAQDSAAAGPTASVPSGGRRSITQGFNGGTPLTYTKQFAEHSHTAKLKTVHLDGRLADRVCYFDKEYKSAKEYLALIRSAQDTWIDMLSRKPGGTVEKARKEFEDYCATVEQHTGPHIRYLLRERLRPAAAREVEGHLDLANLHRATATGTPSGQADAPAMPEAGAMATPPARKTSHMPRPLRNLADKVTGRSQQAEARRMDIDAIRARLASGQPEPGRMIRALQREAEHRQATARPPAEADAQACEAKADAVLFAEASWLPEKLAIVENVSKRESRGVSLTVQMQSTTEASGQRELNSLKFG
;
A
#
# COMPACT_ATOMS: atom_id res chain seq x y z
N MET A 1 -50.81 -11.10 40.82
CA MET A 1 -51.39 -12.43 40.54
C MET A 1 -52.22 -12.35 39.28
N PRO A 2 -52.56 -13.46 38.59
CA PRO A 2 -51.99 -14.82 38.66
C PRO A 2 -51.22 -15.18 37.34
N ASN A 3 -50.40 -16.23 37.21
CA ASN A 3 -49.88 -17.20 38.20
C ASN A 3 -48.45 -17.67 37.81
N LEU A 4 -47.65 -17.90 38.85
CA LEU A 4 -46.39 -18.69 38.88
C LEU A 4 -46.69 -20.00 39.64
N PRO A 5 -45.72 -20.89 39.96
CA PRO A 5 -44.62 -21.47 39.16
C PRO A 5 -44.62 -23.03 39.27
N ARG A 6 -43.54 -23.71 38.85
CA ARG A 6 -43.04 -24.89 39.61
C ARG A 6 -41.50 -24.94 39.70
N VAL A 7 -41.03 -25.48 40.83
CA VAL A 7 -39.81 -25.18 41.62
C VAL A 7 -39.71 -26.32 42.67
N TRP A 8 -38.57 -26.91 43.12
CA TRP A 8 -37.12 -26.69 42.96
C TRP A 8 -36.31 -27.94 43.44
N ARG A 9 -34.96 -27.81 43.53
CA ARG A 9 -33.96 -28.70 44.23
C ARG A 9 -33.60 -30.02 43.50
N VAL A 10 -32.39 -30.63 43.58
CA VAL A 10 -31.14 -30.55 44.40
C VAL A 10 -30.97 -31.64 45.49
N ALA A 11 -30.04 -32.58 45.23
CA ALA A 11 -29.28 -33.47 46.16
C ALA A 11 -30.07 -34.50 47.00
N PRO A 12 -29.43 -35.53 47.65
CA PRO A 12 -28.00 -35.88 47.72
C PRO A 12 -27.69 -37.36 47.33
N ALA A 13 -26.52 -37.88 47.73
CA ALA A 13 -26.10 -39.30 47.64
C ALA A 13 -25.81 -39.90 49.04
N PRO A 14 -25.70 -41.24 49.17
CA PRO A 14 -24.63 -41.82 50.01
C PRO A 14 -23.93 -43.07 49.38
N GLN A 15 -23.15 -43.79 50.20
CA GLN A 15 -22.07 -44.72 49.80
C GLN A 15 -22.35 -46.21 50.14
N SER A 16 -21.61 -47.15 49.53
CA SER A 16 -21.08 -48.38 50.19
C SER A 16 -20.10 -49.17 49.27
N THR A 17 -19.30 -50.05 49.87
CA THR A 17 -18.12 -50.79 49.31
C THR A 17 -18.02 -52.20 49.97
N PRO A 18 -16.95 -53.01 49.80
CA PRO A 18 -16.22 -53.49 48.60
C PRO A 18 -16.46 -55.03 48.44
N PRO A 19 -15.52 -56.03 48.34
CA PRO A 19 -14.08 -56.14 48.70
C PRO A 19 -13.10 -56.51 47.56
N SER A 20 -11.79 -56.47 47.84
CA SER A 20 -10.69 -57.10 47.07
C SER A 20 -10.40 -58.52 47.60
N PRO A 21 -9.40 -59.24 47.03
CA PRO A 21 -8.12 -59.29 47.77
C PRO A 21 -6.83 -59.21 46.91
N GLU A 22 -5.78 -58.69 47.55
CA GLU A 22 -4.34 -58.85 47.22
C GLU A 22 -3.76 -60.05 48.05
N PRO A 23 -2.44 -60.42 48.14
CA PRO A 23 -1.23 -59.56 48.13
C PRO A 23 0.11 -60.17 47.57
N MET A 24 1.22 -59.43 47.71
CA MET A 24 2.65 -59.82 47.55
C MET A 24 3.13 -60.24 46.13
N GLY A 25 4.37 -60.05 45.68
CA GLY A 25 5.66 -59.71 46.31
C GLY A 25 6.58 -60.95 46.41
N GLY A 26 7.84 -60.99 45.95
CA GLY A 26 8.67 -60.05 45.18
C GLY A 26 10.14 -60.55 45.06
N GLY A 27 10.96 -59.97 44.16
CA GLY A 27 12.44 -60.13 44.11
C GLY A 27 13.05 -61.31 43.32
N GLY A 28 14.32 -61.17 42.91
CA GLY A 28 15.27 -62.30 42.88
C GLY A 28 15.79 -62.93 41.55
N THR A 29 16.65 -62.22 40.81
CA THR A 29 17.92 -62.72 40.17
C THR A 29 18.01 -63.95 39.20
N ALA A 30 18.91 -63.82 38.20
CA ALA A 30 19.52 -64.84 37.31
C ALA A 30 18.60 -65.57 36.29
N ALA A 31 18.86 -65.62 34.96
CA ALA A 31 20.05 -65.94 34.14
C ALA A 31 20.31 -67.47 33.99
N LEU A 32 20.74 -68.03 32.84
CA LEU A 32 21.53 -67.48 31.71
C LEU A 32 21.29 -68.32 30.40
N VAL A 33 22.21 -68.17 29.41
CA VAL A 33 22.31 -68.83 28.09
C VAL A 33 21.36 -68.29 26.99
N GLY A 34 21.78 -67.87 25.79
CA GLY A 34 23.11 -67.91 25.14
C GLY A 34 23.46 -66.65 24.31
N ARG A 35 24.65 -66.63 23.70
CA ARG A 35 25.30 -65.44 23.10
C ARG A 35 24.98 -65.18 21.61
N ALA A 36 25.17 -63.92 21.19
CA ALA A 36 25.11 -63.46 19.80
C ALA A 36 26.41 -63.76 19.01
N PRO A 37 26.47 -63.39 17.71
CA PRO A 37 27.31 -62.23 17.39
C PRO A 37 26.64 -61.17 16.47
N ARG A 38 27.35 -60.06 16.25
CA ARG A 38 26.93 -58.88 15.47
C ARG A 38 27.34 -58.99 14.00
N GLN A 39 26.56 -58.38 13.11
CA GLN A 39 27.12 -57.58 12.01
C GLN A 39 26.45 -56.20 11.93
N ARG A 40 27.18 -55.20 11.43
CA ARG A 40 26.75 -53.79 11.37
C ARG A 40 26.18 -53.46 10.00
N GLY A 41 24.93 -52.99 9.94
CA GLY A 41 24.38 -52.39 8.73
C GLY A 41 24.94 -50.97 8.48
N PRO A 42 25.16 -50.54 7.23
CA PRO A 42 25.97 -49.35 6.90
C PRO A 42 25.29 -47.98 7.16
N LEU A 43 24.20 -47.94 7.94
CA LEU A 43 23.42 -46.71 8.20
C LEU A 43 23.57 -46.16 9.62
N SER A 44 24.20 -46.89 10.55
CA SER A 44 24.45 -46.40 11.93
C SER A 44 25.60 -45.39 12.04
N GLY A 45 26.20 -44.97 10.92
CA GLY A 45 27.35 -44.04 10.87
C GLY A 45 26.99 -42.56 10.66
N LEU A 46 25.74 -42.25 10.29
CA LEU A 46 25.32 -40.87 10.04
C LEU A 46 25.08 -40.13 11.36
N LYS A 47 26.13 -39.42 11.83
CA LYS A 47 26.07 -38.54 13.02
C LYS A 47 24.88 -37.58 12.94
N ALA A 48 24.01 -37.61 13.95
CA ALA A 48 22.83 -36.74 14.05
C ALA A 48 23.23 -35.27 14.35
N ARG A 49 23.72 -34.55 13.33
CA ARG A 49 24.12 -33.13 13.47
C ARG A 49 23.74 -32.22 12.27
N VAL A 50 22.73 -32.60 11.48
CA VAL A 50 22.18 -31.77 10.39
C VAL A 50 20.64 -31.68 10.46
N LEU A 51 20.12 -31.19 11.59
CA LEU A 51 18.75 -30.71 11.73
C LEU A 51 18.76 -29.30 12.34
N PRO A 52 19.04 -28.24 11.54
CA PRO A 52 18.97 -26.86 12.02
C PRO A 52 17.52 -26.51 12.38
N LYS A 53 17.31 -25.90 13.56
CA LYS A 53 15.97 -25.60 14.10
C LYS A 53 15.24 -24.53 13.27
N SER A 54 14.41 -24.98 12.33
CA SER A 54 13.16 -24.36 11.87
C SER A 54 13.19 -23.05 11.04
N SER A 55 12.96 -23.18 9.74
CA SER A 55 12.11 -22.27 8.93
C SER A 55 11.58 -23.00 7.68
N GLU A 56 10.35 -22.67 7.25
CA GLU A 56 9.71 -23.09 5.98
C GLU A 56 9.44 -24.61 5.77
N THR A 57 8.51 -25.17 6.55
CA THR A 57 7.98 -26.55 6.40
C THR A 57 6.62 -26.59 5.68
N GLU A 58 6.55 -27.18 4.48
CA GLU A 58 5.29 -27.43 3.76
C GLU A 58 4.75 -28.85 4.04
N PHE A 59 4.00 -29.02 5.13
CA PHE A 59 3.20 -30.22 5.34
C PHE A 59 1.97 -30.19 4.41
N SER A 60 1.75 -31.25 3.63
CA SER A 60 0.60 -31.41 2.71
C SER A 60 -0.01 -32.83 2.78
N THR A 61 -0.58 -33.19 3.93
CA THR A 61 -1.51 -34.35 3.96
C THR A 61 -2.67 -34.12 2.98
N MET A 62 -3.49 -35.14 2.70
CA MET A 62 -4.48 -35.12 1.61
C MET A 62 -5.54 -33.98 1.66
N PHE A 63 -5.54 -33.15 2.71
CA PHE A 63 -6.45 -32.01 2.90
C PHE A 63 -5.81 -30.62 2.72
N GLY A 64 -4.52 -30.52 2.40
CA GLY A 64 -3.91 -29.30 1.85
C GLY A 64 -2.53 -28.94 2.38
N GLY A 65 -1.81 -28.13 1.59
CA GLY A 65 -0.46 -27.69 1.85
C GLY A 65 -0.37 -26.29 2.46
N ARG A 66 0.49 -26.15 3.48
CA ARG A 66 0.88 -24.86 4.08
C ARG A 66 2.19 -24.36 3.48
N LYS A 67 2.30 -23.05 3.30
CA LYS A 67 3.52 -22.31 2.92
C LYS A 67 3.78 -21.20 3.92
N TYR A 68 5.05 -20.95 4.18
CA TYR A 68 5.54 -19.86 5.02
C TYR A 68 6.72 -19.23 4.27
N ALA A 69 6.89 -17.92 4.35
CA ALA A 69 8.00 -17.20 3.75
C ALA A 69 8.53 -16.17 4.75
N GLY A 70 9.78 -16.36 5.18
CA GLY A 70 10.36 -15.62 6.29
C GLY A 70 9.91 -16.09 7.67
N LYS A 71 10.64 -15.68 8.70
CA LYS A 71 10.22 -15.67 10.11
C LYS A 71 10.38 -14.24 10.61
N PRO A 72 9.53 -13.74 11.52
CA PRO A 72 9.71 -12.40 12.07
C PRO A 72 11.05 -12.31 12.84
N VAL A 73 11.79 -11.22 12.63
CA VAL A 73 13.01 -10.91 13.38
C VAL A 73 12.70 -10.83 14.88
N ASN A 74 13.55 -11.47 15.69
CA ASN A 74 13.41 -11.55 17.13
C ASN A 74 14.27 -10.45 17.78
N ALA A 75 13.62 -9.44 18.37
CA ALA A 75 14.28 -8.28 18.97
C ALA A 75 15.36 -8.66 20.01
N LEU A 76 15.13 -9.71 20.80
CA LEU A 76 16.05 -10.12 21.86
C LEU A 76 17.35 -10.74 21.31
N LYS A 77 17.24 -11.51 20.22
CA LYS A 77 18.40 -12.05 19.50
C LYS A 77 19.05 -11.07 18.53
N ALA A 78 18.36 -9.98 18.22
CA ALA A 78 18.89 -8.88 17.43
C ALA A 78 19.74 -7.92 18.28
N TYR A 79 19.31 -7.63 19.51
CA TYR A 79 19.94 -6.62 20.38
C TYR A 79 20.80 -7.26 21.49
N THR A 80 21.33 -8.47 21.25
CA THR A 80 22.51 -8.95 21.98
C THR A 80 23.73 -8.35 21.28
N PRO A 81 24.40 -7.32 21.83
CA PRO A 81 25.57 -6.76 21.15
C PRO A 81 26.66 -7.84 21.08
N PRO A 82 27.43 -7.93 19.98
CA PRO A 82 28.68 -8.67 20.01
C PRO A 82 29.56 -8.03 21.10
N ALA A 83 30.19 -8.85 21.94
CA ALA A 83 31.04 -8.39 23.02
C ALA A 83 32.12 -7.45 22.45
N LEU A 84 32.04 -6.16 22.83
CA LEU A 84 32.84 -5.02 22.36
C LEU A 84 33.78 -5.36 21.20
N SER A 85 33.22 -5.49 20.00
CA SER A 85 34.03 -5.42 18.78
C SER A 85 34.74 -4.08 18.84
N GLU A 86 36.07 -4.09 18.83
CA GLU A 86 36.91 -2.89 18.87
C GLU A 86 36.32 -1.85 17.92
N ALA A 87 36.17 -0.61 18.42
CA ALA A 87 35.40 0.44 17.75
C ALA A 87 35.80 0.49 16.28
N SER A 88 34.90 0.02 15.40
CA SER A 88 35.25 -0.36 14.04
C SER A 88 35.38 0.89 13.19
N ALA A 89 36.49 1.60 13.42
CA ALA A 89 36.78 2.92 12.90
C ALA A 89 36.48 2.95 11.40
N LEU A 90 35.70 3.95 11.00
CA LEU A 90 35.15 4.08 9.65
C LEU A 90 36.22 3.99 8.58
N GLN A 91 36.45 2.78 8.08
CA GLN A 91 37.28 2.57 6.91
C GLN A 91 36.52 3.12 5.72
N PRO A 92 37.09 4.08 4.96
CA PRO A 92 36.42 4.62 3.78
C PRO A 92 36.12 3.48 2.81
N ALA A 93 34.96 3.57 2.14
CA ALA A 93 34.44 2.48 1.30
C ALA A 93 35.54 1.90 0.40
N THR A 94 35.82 0.60 0.54
CA THR A 94 36.97 -0.03 -0.12
C THR A 94 36.86 0.11 -1.65
N ALA A 95 37.98 0.10 -2.39
CA ALA A 95 37.94 0.19 -3.86
C ALA A 95 37.01 -0.87 -4.51
N ARG A 96 36.84 -2.03 -3.86
CA ARG A 96 35.90 -3.10 -4.26
C ARG A 96 34.43 -2.74 -3.99
N GLU A 97 34.15 -1.99 -2.94
CA GLU A 97 32.83 -1.42 -2.66
C GLU A 97 32.52 -0.22 -3.55
N GLN A 98 33.46 0.71 -3.75
CA GLN A 98 33.32 1.82 -4.70
C GLN A 98 32.99 1.30 -6.12
N ALA A 99 33.74 0.31 -6.61
CA ALA A 99 33.46 -0.34 -7.89
C ALA A 99 32.11 -1.09 -7.91
N ARG A 100 31.56 -1.50 -6.75
CA ARG A 100 30.19 -2.05 -6.65
C ARG A 100 29.14 -0.94 -6.62
N ALA A 101 29.39 0.15 -5.89
CA ALA A 101 28.52 1.31 -5.81
C ALA A 101 28.32 1.94 -7.19
N ALA A 102 29.40 2.19 -7.95
CA ALA A 102 29.32 2.72 -9.31
C ALA A 102 28.46 1.85 -10.25
N ARG A 103 28.62 0.51 -10.19
CA ARG A 103 27.75 -0.42 -10.95
C ARG A 103 26.30 -0.40 -10.47
N SER A 104 26.08 -0.28 -9.16
CA SER A 104 24.73 -0.15 -8.57
C SER A 104 24.06 1.15 -9.00
N GLN A 105 24.78 2.29 -8.94
CA GLN A 105 24.31 3.61 -9.34
C GLN A 105 23.94 3.64 -10.83
N ALA A 106 24.79 3.11 -11.72
CA ALA A 106 24.47 3.00 -13.14
C ALA A 106 23.23 2.12 -13.41
N ALA A 107 23.08 1.00 -12.68
CA ALA A 107 21.86 0.18 -12.74
C ALA A 107 20.63 0.92 -12.19
N THR A 108 20.79 1.68 -11.10
CA THR A 108 19.74 2.51 -10.49
C THR A 108 19.26 3.56 -11.48
N ALA A 109 20.17 4.33 -12.09
CA ALA A 109 19.84 5.38 -13.07
C ALA A 109 19.07 4.82 -14.28
N ALA A 110 19.52 3.69 -14.83
CA ALA A 110 18.82 3.01 -15.92
C ALA A 110 17.44 2.44 -15.49
N LEU A 111 17.23 2.17 -14.20
CA LEU A 111 15.96 1.71 -13.65
C LEU A 111 15.02 2.89 -13.32
N VAL A 112 15.58 4.01 -12.84
CA VAL A 112 14.91 5.30 -12.62
C VAL A 112 14.32 5.81 -13.93
N GLN A 113 15.13 5.94 -14.99
CA GLN A 113 14.70 6.45 -16.29
C GLN A 113 13.53 5.63 -16.88
N ARG A 114 13.59 4.29 -16.78
CA ARG A 114 12.50 3.40 -17.22
C ARG A 114 11.25 3.51 -16.34
N THR A 115 11.41 3.85 -15.06
CA THR A 115 10.31 4.06 -14.10
C THR A 115 9.60 5.39 -14.37
N GLN A 116 10.36 6.45 -14.67
CA GLN A 116 9.86 7.75 -15.11
C GLN A 116 9.06 7.61 -16.42
N GLN A 117 9.68 7.08 -17.48
CA GLN A 117 8.98 6.74 -18.73
C GLN A 117 7.74 5.87 -18.49
N GLY A 118 7.82 4.89 -17.59
CA GLY A 118 6.69 4.04 -17.25
C GLY A 118 5.49 4.77 -16.62
N LEU A 119 5.74 5.86 -15.89
CA LEU A 119 4.69 6.76 -15.40
C LEU A 119 4.11 7.60 -16.54
N GLN A 120 4.94 8.11 -17.45
CA GLN A 120 4.51 8.83 -18.66
C GLN A 120 3.55 7.96 -19.51
N ARG A 121 3.91 6.70 -19.75
CA ARG A 121 3.04 5.70 -20.39
C ARG A 121 1.72 5.44 -19.67
N MET A 122 1.67 5.62 -18.36
CA MET A 122 0.45 5.44 -17.56
C MET A 122 -0.49 6.66 -17.65
N ARG A 123 0.10 7.86 -17.78
CA ARG A 123 -0.62 9.14 -17.91
C ARG A 123 -1.15 9.38 -19.32
N GLY A 124 -0.39 8.95 -20.33
CA GLY A 124 -0.69 9.17 -21.75
C GLY A 124 0.32 10.07 -22.47
N THR A 125 1.32 10.61 -21.76
CA THR A 125 2.31 11.57 -22.25
C THR A 125 3.41 10.95 -23.14
N ASP A 126 3.33 9.66 -23.50
CA ASP A 126 4.38 8.97 -24.28
C ASP A 126 4.39 9.34 -25.79
N ASN A 127 3.52 10.25 -26.25
CA ASN A 127 3.35 10.69 -27.65
C ASN A 127 4.44 11.69 -28.12
N SER A 128 5.70 11.31 -27.88
CA SER A 128 6.93 11.96 -28.38
C SER A 128 6.97 13.47 -28.16
N HIS A 129 7.20 13.91 -26.90
CA HIS A 129 7.50 15.31 -26.53
C HIS A 129 8.83 15.86 -27.08
N ALA A 130 9.33 15.32 -28.19
CA ALA A 130 10.26 16.05 -29.04
C ALA A 130 9.44 17.14 -29.75
N ALA A 131 9.36 18.32 -29.11
CA ALA A 131 8.97 19.53 -29.82
C ALA A 131 9.86 19.62 -31.07
N ALA A 132 9.25 19.60 -32.25
CA ALA A 132 9.99 19.78 -33.50
C ALA A 132 10.74 21.12 -33.40
N SER A 133 12.03 21.12 -33.72
CA SER A 133 12.91 22.27 -33.57
C SER A 133 12.24 23.52 -34.11
N ALA A 134 11.86 24.45 -33.21
CA ALA A 134 10.99 25.56 -33.57
C ALA A 134 11.65 26.40 -34.66
N GLU A 135 10.99 26.48 -35.82
CA GLU A 135 11.49 27.34 -36.90
C GLU A 135 11.47 28.81 -36.45
N PRO A 136 12.48 29.61 -36.83
CA PRO A 136 12.63 30.98 -36.35
C PRO A 136 11.49 31.88 -36.88
N GLY A 137 10.42 31.97 -36.09
CA GLY A 137 9.18 32.68 -36.43
C GLY A 137 7.91 32.02 -35.87
N ALA A 138 7.96 30.78 -35.39
CA ALA A 138 6.78 30.07 -34.88
C ALA A 138 6.21 30.66 -33.56
N ARG A 139 4.88 30.58 -33.38
CA ARG A 139 4.16 30.89 -32.12
C ARG A 139 4.83 30.17 -30.94
N GLN A 140 5.19 30.91 -29.89
CA GLN A 140 5.71 30.28 -28.67
C GLN A 140 4.59 29.55 -27.93
N PRO A 141 4.84 28.33 -27.39
CA PRO A 141 3.80 27.61 -26.69
C PRO A 141 3.48 28.25 -25.34
N VAL A 142 2.19 28.36 -25.03
CA VAL A 142 1.68 28.98 -23.80
C VAL A 142 1.95 28.06 -22.62
N THR A 143 3.03 28.34 -21.89
CA THR A 143 3.47 27.62 -20.69
C THR A 143 3.65 28.58 -19.52
N VAL A 144 3.78 28.07 -18.28
CA VAL A 144 4.11 28.95 -17.13
C VAL A 144 5.40 29.72 -17.44
N PRO A 145 5.40 31.06 -17.33
CA PRO A 145 6.56 31.89 -17.63
C PRO A 145 7.58 31.85 -16.50
N GLU A 146 8.86 31.72 -16.87
CA GLU A 146 10.00 31.72 -15.95
C GLU A 146 10.47 33.14 -15.59
N SER A 147 9.94 34.19 -16.24
CA SER A 147 10.29 35.59 -15.99
C SER A 147 9.18 36.58 -16.35
N ALA A 148 9.21 37.77 -15.75
CA ALA A 148 8.28 38.88 -16.04
C ALA A 148 8.25 39.28 -17.53
N ARG A 149 9.40 39.19 -18.22
CA ARG A 149 9.51 39.49 -19.65
C ARG A 149 8.74 38.48 -20.49
N GLN A 150 8.93 37.19 -20.21
CA GLN A 150 8.23 36.10 -20.90
C GLN A 150 6.71 36.14 -20.64
N TYR A 151 6.29 36.44 -19.40
CA TYR A 151 4.87 36.59 -19.06
C TYR A 151 4.19 37.65 -19.94
N ARG A 152 4.78 38.85 -20.03
CA ARG A 152 4.21 39.95 -20.84
C ARG A 152 4.26 39.68 -22.35
N GLN A 153 5.27 38.94 -22.82
CA GLN A 153 5.32 38.46 -24.21
C GLN A 153 4.22 37.43 -24.52
N LEU A 154 3.97 36.48 -23.62
CA LEU A 154 2.89 35.50 -23.78
C LEU A 154 1.50 36.14 -23.69
N LEU A 155 1.27 37.10 -22.78
CA LEU A 155 0.03 37.89 -22.73
C LEU A 155 -0.22 38.65 -24.04
N ALA A 156 0.79 39.35 -24.57
CA ALA A 156 0.67 40.06 -25.84
C ALA A 156 0.41 39.11 -27.02
N GLN A 157 0.93 37.88 -26.99
CA GLN A 157 0.64 36.83 -27.96
C GLN A 157 -0.77 36.25 -27.80
N GLN A 158 -1.28 36.10 -26.57
CA GLN A 158 -2.62 35.59 -26.28
C GLN A 158 -3.72 36.59 -26.67
N PHE A 159 -3.51 37.89 -26.45
CA PHE A 159 -4.53 38.93 -26.61
C PHE A 159 -4.36 39.78 -27.90
N ALA A 160 -3.76 39.19 -28.94
CA ALA A 160 -3.35 39.88 -30.17
C ALA A 160 -4.51 40.41 -31.05
N SER A 161 -5.78 40.07 -30.76
CA SER A 161 -6.96 40.65 -31.43
C SER A 161 -7.43 41.98 -30.83
N THR A 162 -6.88 42.39 -29.68
CA THR A 162 -7.29 43.60 -28.95
C THR A 162 -7.01 44.87 -29.75
N ARG A 163 -8.01 45.76 -29.88
CA ARG A 163 -7.89 47.05 -30.58
C ARG A 163 -7.39 48.20 -29.69
N ASP A 164 -7.49 48.07 -28.36
CA ASP A 164 -6.98 49.05 -27.38
C ASP A 164 -5.51 48.76 -27.06
N THR A 165 -4.61 49.63 -27.52
CA THR A 165 -3.16 49.49 -27.35
C THR A 165 -2.69 49.55 -25.89
N GLY A 166 -3.52 50.03 -24.96
CA GLY A 166 -3.23 50.04 -23.53
C GLY A 166 -3.90 48.91 -22.73
N ALA A 167 -4.91 48.22 -23.28
CA ALA A 167 -5.69 47.24 -22.52
C ALA A 167 -4.85 46.06 -22.01
N VAL A 168 -3.96 45.52 -22.84
CA VAL A 168 -3.06 44.41 -22.47
C VAL A 168 -2.14 44.80 -21.29
N ALA A 169 -1.66 46.04 -21.24
CA ALA A 169 -0.84 46.52 -20.12
C ALA A 169 -1.65 46.66 -18.82
N ARG A 170 -2.88 47.17 -18.91
CA ARG A 170 -3.80 47.28 -17.74
C ARG A 170 -4.24 45.91 -17.23
N LEU A 171 -4.49 44.95 -18.13
CA LEU A 171 -4.78 43.55 -17.81
C LEU A 171 -3.57 42.87 -17.15
N SER A 172 -2.35 43.04 -17.69
CA SER A 172 -1.12 42.54 -17.07
C SER A 172 -0.95 43.06 -15.64
N ALA A 173 -1.18 44.35 -15.40
CA ALA A 173 -1.08 44.95 -14.07
C ALA A 173 -2.15 44.40 -13.10
N ARG A 174 -3.40 44.20 -13.55
CA ARG A 174 -4.46 43.61 -12.71
C ARG A 174 -4.21 42.14 -12.38
N LEU A 175 -3.69 41.36 -13.33
CA LEU A 175 -3.35 39.95 -13.12
C LEU A 175 -2.05 39.75 -12.31
N GLU A 176 -1.06 40.65 -12.42
CA GLU A 176 0.13 40.64 -11.55
C GLU A 176 -0.24 40.87 -10.07
N ALA A 177 -1.36 41.52 -9.76
CA ALA A 177 -1.87 41.67 -8.39
C ALA A 177 -2.48 40.38 -7.81
N LEU A 178 -2.78 39.37 -8.63
CA LEU A 178 -3.21 38.03 -8.19
C LEU A 178 -2.03 37.08 -7.94
N ALA A 179 -0.80 37.52 -8.19
CA ALA A 179 0.40 36.73 -7.96
C ALA A 179 0.74 36.69 -6.45
N PRO A 180 1.15 35.53 -5.91
CA PRO A 180 1.63 35.46 -4.52
C PRO A 180 2.94 36.27 -4.35
N PRO A 181 3.24 36.75 -3.13
CA PRO A 181 4.48 37.50 -2.87
C PRO A 181 5.71 36.64 -3.16
N ALA A 182 6.72 37.24 -3.78
CA ALA A 182 7.88 36.53 -4.34
C ALA A 182 8.62 35.69 -3.30
N ASP A 183 8.79 36.22 -2.09
CA ASP A 183 9.51 35.61 -0.97
C ASP A 183 8.88 34.31 -0.46
N ALA A 184 7.60 34.06 -0.76
CA ALA A 184 6.86 32.91 -0.27
C ALA A 184 6.85 31.71 -1.23
N VAL A 185 7.16 31.90 -2.52
CA VAL A 185 6.95 30.86 -3.56
C VAL A 185 8.07 30.78 -4.60
N GLY A 186 8.92 31.80 -4.75
CA GLY A 186 9.98 31.84 -5.75
C GLY A 186 9.53 32.34 -7.14
N GLU A 187 10.47 32.88 -7.92
CA GLU A 187 10.15 33.67 -9.12
C GLU A 187 9.44 32.86 -10.22
N HIS A 188 9.88 31.63 -10.51
CA HIS A 188 9.28 30.76 -11.52
C HIS A 188 7.80 30.42 -11.27
N LEU A 189 7.34 30.53 -10.02
CA LEU A 189 5.97 30.20 -9.61
C LEU A 189 5.03 31.41 -9.57
N ARG A 190 5.58 32.63 -9.52
CA ARG A 190 4.84 33.88 -9.41
C ARG A 190 3.79 34.06 -10.51
N TYR A 191 4.10 33.61 -11.74
CA TYR A 191 3.25 33.83 -12.92
C TYR A 191 2.30 32.67 -13.23
N ALA A 192 2.30 31.56 -12.47
CA ALA A 192 1.46 30.40 -12.74
C ALA A 192 -0.05 30.73 -12.64
N ARG A 193 -0.49 31.26 -11.49
CA ARG A 193 -1.89 31.66 -11.27
C ARG A 193 -2.33 32.80 -12.22
N PRO A 194 -1.56 33.90 -12.41
CA PRO A 194 -1.89 34.92 -13.42
C PRO A 194 -2.04 34.38 -14.86
N THR A 195 -1.20 33.44 -15.28
CA THR A 195 -1.26 32.86 -16.65
C THR A 195 -2.48 31.94 -16.82
N LEU A 196 -2.86 31.19 -15.79
CA LEU A 196 -4.07 30.35 -15.78
C LEU A 196 -5.33 31.21 -15.90
N VAL A 197 -5.43 32.31 -15.15
CA VAL A 197 -6.55 33.27 -15.26
C VAL A 197 -6.56 33.98 -16.62
N ALA A 198 -5.39 34.35 -17.15
CA ALA A 198 -5.27 34.95 -18.48
C ALA A 198 -5.79 34.03 -19.61
N GLU A 199 -5.44 32.75 -19.62
CA GLU A 199 -5.90 31.78 -20.63
C GLU A 199 -7.41 31.51 -20.52
N ALA A 200 -7.94 31.41 -19.28
CA ALA A 200 -9.38 31.26 -19.06
C ALA A 200 -10.17 32.46 -19.62
N LEU A 201 -9.71 33.69 -19.35
CA LEU A 201 -10.29 34.92 -19.89
C LEU A 201 -10.11 35.03 -21.41
N ALA A 202 -8.96 34.65 -21.96
CA ALA A 202 -8.71 34.69 -23.40
C ALA A 202 -9.73 33.82 -24.16
N HIS A 203 -10.05 32.63 -23.63
CA HIS A 203 -11.04 31.73 -24.20
C HIS A 203 -12.48 32.26 -24.10
N THR A 204 -12.89 32.84 -22.97
CA THR A 204 -14.27 33.36 -22.78
C THR A 204 -14.49 34.71 -23.45
N CYS A 205 -13.44 35.51 -23.65
CA CYS A 205 -13.51 36.88 -24.15
C CYS A 205 -13.02 37.04 -25.61
N GLY A 206 -12.93 35.94 -26.37
CA GLY A 206 -12.55 35.99 -27.79
C GLY A 206 -11.16 36.57 -28.06
N HIS A 207 -10.22 36.40 -27.12
CA HIS A 207 -8.88 36.98 -27.13
C HIS A 207 -8.80 38.53 -27.06
N ASP A 208 -9.88 39.24 -26.73
CA ASP A 208 -9.84 40.70 -26.49
C ASP A 208 -9.58 41.04 -25.01
N ALA A 209 -8.54 41.85 -24.74
CA ALA A 209 -8.18 42.29 -23.40
C ALA A 209 -9.12 43.39 -22.86
N ALA A 210 -9.85 44.12 -23.72
CA ALA A 210 -10.83 45.09 -23.26
C ALA A 210 -12.09 44.40 -22.70
N ALA A 211 -12.59 43.35 -23.36
CA ALA A 211 -13.62 42.45 -22.83
C ALA A 211 -13.16 41.73 -21.55
N ALA A 212 -11.95 41.19 -21.52
CA ALA A 212 -11.41 40.52 -20.32
C ALA A 212 -11.39 41.42 -19.06
N LEU A 213 -11.17 42.73 -19.22
CA LEU A 213 -11.25 43.68 -18.11
C LEU A 213 -12.68 43.91 -17.60
N ARG A 214 -13.71 43.89 -18.47
CA ARG A 214 -15.12 43.98 -18.05
C ARG A 214 -15.60 42.72 -17.35
N VAL A 215 -15.22 41.55 -17.89
CA VAL A 215 -15.54 40.23 -17.31
C VAL A 215 -14.92 40.07 -15.91
N LEU A 216 -13.68 40.56 -15.69
CA LEU A 216 -13.09 40.64 -14.35
C LEU A 216 -13.90 41.56 -13.40
N ALA A 217 -14.37 42.71 -13.87
CA ALA A 217 -15.16 43.62 -13.04
C ALA A 217 -16.53 43.03 -12.64
N SER A 218 -17.18 42.27 -13.53
CA SER A 218 -18.42 41.53 -13.23
C SER A 218 -18.18 40.41 -12.19
N LEU A 219 -17.09 39.63 -12.35
CA LEU A 219 -16.69 38.60 -11.37
C LEU A 219 -16.49 39.14 -9.95
N GLU A 220 -15.92 40.34 -9.80
CA GLU A 220 -15.62 40.94 -8.49
C GLU A 220 -16.85 41.53 -7.76
N ASN A 221 -17.89 41.96 -8.51
CA ASN A 221 -18.99 42.77 -7.98
C ASN A 221 -20.37 42.09 -8.04
N GLU A 222 -20.64 41.34 -9.11
CA GLU A 222 -21.97 40.85 -9.50
C GLU A 222 -22.10 39.34 -9.27
N ALA A 223 -21.07 38.55 -9.58
CA ALA A 223 -21.10 37.10 -9.46
C ALA A 223 -21.07 36.64 -7.98
N ARG A 224 -22.24 36.22 -7.45
CA ARG A 224 -22.40 35.80 -6.05
C ARG A 224 -23.03 34.41 -5.94
N LEU A 225 -22.61 33.66 -4.92
CA LEU A 225 -23.14 32.33 -4.56
C LEU A 225 -23.60 32.34 -3.09
N ASP A 226 -24.55 33.22 -2.79
CA ASP A 226 -25.19 33.39 -1.49
C ASP A 226 -26.67 32.94 -1.54
N THR A 227 -27.40 33.11 -0.44
CA THR A 227 -28.83 32.75 -0.37
C THR A 227 -29.72 33.58 -1.30
N ALA A 228 -29.32 34.82 -1.64
CA ALA A 228 -30.06 35.69 -2.54
C ALA A 228 -29.93 35.23 -4.00
N ALA A 229 -28.75 34.74 -4.41
CA ALA A 229 -28.50 34.18 -5.74
C ALA A 229 -29.41 32.98 -6.11
N PHE A 230 -30.04 32.33 -5.12
CA PHE A 230 -31.00 31.22 -5.30
C PHE A 230 -32.43 31.55 -4.84
N GLY A 231 -32.72 32.83 -4.55
CA GLY A 231 -34.01 33.29 -4.03
C GLY A 231 -35.09 33.56 -5.09
N THR A 232 -36.30 33.82 -4.61
CA THR A 232 -37.42 34.37 -5.39
C THR A 232 -37.46 35.89 -5.27
N PRO A 233 -37.55 36.66 -6.37
CA PRO A 233 -37.78 38.10 -6.31
C PRO A 233 -39.26 38.39 -6.00
N ASP A 234 -39.67 38.11 -4.76
CA ASP A 234 -40.79 38.78 -4.09
C ASP A 234 -40.86 38.39 -2.61
N ALA A 235 -40.06 39.09 -1.80
CA ALA A 235 -40.26 39.25 -0.37
C ALA A 235 -39.47 40.51 0.07
N PRO A 236 -40.12 41.62 0.44
CA PRO A 236 -39.39 42.81 0.91
C PRO A 236 -38.60 42.46 2.17
N ALA A 237 -37.33 42.87 2.21
CA ALA A 237 -36.39 42.45 3.23
C ALA A 237 -36.84 42.88 4.63
N ARG A 238 -37.25 41.90 5.46
CA ARG A 238 -37.31 42.11 6.91
C ARG A 238 -35.89 42.26 7.44
N SER A 239 -35.53 43.48 7.83
CA SER A 239 -34.26 43.81 8.44
C SER A 239 -34.09 43.05 9.77
N SER A 240 -33.36 41.94 9.73
CA SER A 240 -32.94 41.17 10.90
C SER A 240 -31.86 41.93 11.68
N VAL A 241 -32.24 43.02 12.33
CA VAL A 241 -31.38 43.73 13.30
C VAL A 241 -31.17 42.82 14.51
N SER A 242 -29.90 42.64 14.90
CA SER A 242 -29.50 41.71 15.95
C SER A 242 -30.14 42.03 17.31
N SER A 243 -31.02 41.14 17.80
CA SER A 243 -31.48 41.16 19.19
C SER A 243 -30.43 40.55 20.11
N ALA A 244 -29.43 41.34 20.51
CA ALA A 244 -28.58 41.05 21.66
C ALA A 244 -29.16 41.74 22.90
N THR A 245 -29.31 40.99 24.00
CA THR A 245 -29.95 41.46 25.24
C THR A 245 -29.16 42.56 25.94
N PHE A 246 -29.86 43.58 26.44
CA PHE A 246 -29.51 44.26 27.68
C PHE A 246 -30.76 44.52 28.53
N HIS A 247 -30.57 44.74 29.83
CA HIS A 247 -31.63 44.76 30.84
C HIS A 247 -31.98 46.19 31.31
N ASP A 248 -33.23 46.31 31.79
CA ASP A 248 -33.69 47.17 32.89
C ASP A 248 -34.13 48.65 32.74
N ALA A 249 -34.94 49.04 33.74
CA ALA A 249 -35.26 50.39 34.23
C ALA A 249 -36.06 51.39 33.36
N ILE A 250 -37.40 51.26 33.44
CA ILE A 250 -38.39 52.30 33.81
C ILE A 250 -37.96 53.79 33.71
N SER A 251 -38.71 54.59 32.92
CA SER A 251 -39.36 55.85 33.36
C SER A 251 -40.37 56.37 32.32
N GLU A 252 -41.34 57.16 32.77
CA GLU A 252 -42.39 57.80 31.95
C GLU A 252 -41.99 59.24 31.54
N GLN A 253 -42.98 60.01 31.03
CA GLN A 253 -42.97 61.43 30.68
C GLN A 253 -42.31 61.83 29.34
N GLU A 254 -42.67 62.95 28.68
CA GLU A 254 -43.92 63.74 28.56
C GLU A 254 -43.66 64.77 27.41
N ALA A 255 -44.68 65.32 26.76
CA ALA A 255 -44.53 66.34 25.70
C ALA A 255 -44.81 67.76 26.27
N PRO A 256 -44.83 68.88 25.50
CA PRO A 256 -44.44 69.13 24.09
C PRO A 256 -43.56 70.40 23.92
N ASN A 257 -43.23 70.82 22.67
CA ASN A 257 -43.55 72.15 22.09
C ASN A 257 -42.76 72.55 20.81
N GLU A 258 -43.41 73.43 20.04
CA GLU A 258 -43.00 74.20 18.84
C GLU A 258 -42.68 75.69 19.25
N PRO A 259 -42.48 76.72 18.38
CA PRO A 259 -42.35 76.81 16.91
C PRO A 259 -41.19 77.74 16.41
N ASP A 260 -41.31 78.26 15.18
CA ASP A 260 -40.64 79.41 14.52
C ASP A 260 -39.16 79.27 14.07
N GLY A 261 -38.74 79.67 12.85
CA GLY A 261 -39.46 80.34 11.74
C GLY A 261 -38.72 80.27 10.36
N PRO A 262 -39.26 80.89 9.27
CA PRO A 262 -38.95 80.53 7.86
C PRO A 262 -38.51 81.75 6.97
N PRO A 263 -38.64 81.75 5.62
CA PRO A 263 -38.28 80.79 4.55
C PRO A 263 -37.12 81.43 3.71
N PRO A 264 -37.20 81.71 2.38
CA PRO A 264 -37.53 80.96 1.14
C PRO A 264 -36.24 80.74 0.26
N GLN A 265 -36.17 80.43 -1.04
CA GLN A 265 -37.08 80.25 -2.21
C GLN A 265 -36.65 78.94 -2.96
N SER A 266 -37.38 78.35 -3.92
CA SER A 266 -37.45 78.67 -5.38
C SER A 266 -38.11 77.47 -6.12
N PRO A 267 -38.59 77.57 -7.38
CA PRO A 267 -40.03 77.64 -7.65
C PRO A 267 -40.68 76.37 -8.28
N SER A 268 -42.02 76.39 -8.41
CA SER A 268 -42.87 75.28 -8.88
C SER A 268 -43.57 75.53 -10.24
N ALA A 269 -44.39 74.53 -10.66
CA ALA A 269 -45.23 74.45 -11.87
C ALA A 269 -44.45 74.08 -13.16
N ARG A 270 -44.99 73.30 -14.13
CA ARG A 270 -46.24 72.50 -14.29
C ARG A 270 -45.94 71.41 -15.36
N SER A 271 -46.77 70.43 -15.73
CA SER A 271 -48.22 70.16 -15.57
C SER A 271 -48.51 68.65 -15.59
N SER A 272 -49.72 68.22 -15.24
CA SER A 272 -50.19 66.84 -15.31
C SER A 272 -50.95 66.50 -16.60
N ALA A 273 -50.46 65.54 -17.39
CA ALA A 273 -51.17 64.77 -18.43
C ALA A 273 -50.26 63.59 -18.85
N SER A 274 -50.71 62.42 -19.30
CA SER A 274 -52.05 61.79 -19.31
C SER A 274 -51.85 60.25 -19.25
N SER A 275 -52.88 59.48 -18.87
CA SER A 275 -52.72 58.07 -18.42
C SER A 275 -52.48 57.01 -19.52
N GLU A 276 -52.03 57.39 -20.71
CA GLU A 276 -51.98 56.50 -21.88
C GLU A 276 -50.61 55.81 -22.08
N ALA A 277 -49.51 56.43 -21.62
CA ALA A 277 -48.17 55.84 -21.73
C ALA A 277 -47.94 54.58 -20.87
N PHE A 278 -48.84 54.26 -19.93
CA PHE A 278 -48.69 53.14 -19.00
C PHE A 278 -48.96 51.76 -19.67
N PHE A 279 -49.83 51.70 -20.68
CA PHE A 279 -50.16 50.45 -21.37
C PHE A 279 -49.39 50.24 -22.68
N ASP A 280 -48.88 51.30 -23.31
CA ASP A 280 -48.06 51.13 -24.52
C ASP A 280 -46.64 50.62 -24.19
N ALA A 281 -46.14 50.96 -22.99
CA ALA A 281 -44.91 50.40 -22.41
C ALA A 281 -44.98 48.88 -22.14
N MET A 282 -46.16 48.24 -22.23
CA MET A 282 -46.34 46.79 -22.11
C MET A 282 -46.26 46.05 -23.45
N SER A 283 -46.12 46.76 -24.58
CA SER A 283 -46.24 46.17 -25.93
C SER A 283 -44.91 45.96 -26.66
N VAL A 284 -43.78 46.44 -26.11
CA VAL A 284 -42.42 46.15 -26.63
C VAL A 284 -41.74 45.13 -25.71
N LEU A 285 -42.26 43.89 -25.74
CA LEU A 285 -41.58 42.72 -25.20
C LEU A 285 -40.56 42.19 -26.21
N GLU A 286 -39.52 42.99 -26.48
CA GLU A 286 -38.20 42.38 -26.71
C GLU A 286 -37.70 41.91 -25.33
N GLU A 287 -37.34 40.63 -25.20
CA GLU A 287 -36.75 40.14 -23.96
C GLU A 287 -35.41 40.86 -23.72
N PRO A 288 -35.19 41.49 -22.55
CA PRO A 288 -33.93 42.16 -22.27
C PRO A 288 -32.83 41.11 -22.11
N GLY A 289 -32.05 40.90 -23.18
CA GLY A 289 -30.95 39.95 -23.17
C GLY A 289 -29.98 40.24 -22.03
N GLU A 290 -29.77 39.26 -21.15
CA GLU A 290 -28.81 39.38 -20.04
C GLU A 290 -27.41 39.72 -20.60
N PRO A 291 -26.67 40.68 -20.00
CA PRO A 291 -25.46 41.23 -20.61
C PRO A 291 -24.40 40.15 -20.84
N GLU A 292 -23.85 40.09 -22.06
CA GLU A 292 -22.91 39.03 -22.50
C GLU A 292 -21.70 38.90 -21.56
N ASP A 293 -21.19 40.02 -21.03
CA ASP A 293 -20.07 40.06 -20.08
C ASP A 293 -20.37 39.25 -18.79
N ALA A 294 -21.63 39.19 -18.32
CA ALA A 294 -22.01 38.42 -17.14
C ALA A 294 -22.09 36.91 -17.43
N GLY A 295 -22.54 36.52 -18.63
CA GLY A 295 -22.46 35.14 -19.11
C GLY A 295 -21.01 34.67 -19.24
N ALA A 296 -20.14 35.52 -19.79
CA ALA A 296 -18.70 35.28 -19.86
C ALA A 296 -18.05 35.19 -18.47
N ALA A 297 -18.47 36.02 -17.50
CA ALA A 297 -18.03 35.93 -16.10
C ALA A 297 -18.38 34.57 -15.48
N TRP A 298 -19.63 34.13 -15.55
CA TRP A 298 -20.03 32.82 -15.03
C TRP A 298 -19.33 31.66 -15.75
N ARG A 299 -19.09 31.76 -17.07
CA ARG A 299 -18.30 30.74 -17.81
C ARG A 299 -16.83 30.72 -17.39
N THR A 300 -16.25 31.88 -17.08
CA THR A 300 -14.88 32.00 -16.54
C THR A 300 -14.79 31.35 -15.16
N ALA A 301 -15.76 31.61 -14.27
CA ALA A 301 -15.84 30.98 -12.95
C ALA A 301 -16.02 29.45 -13.03
N GLN A 302 -16.86 28.98 -13.95
CA GLN A 302 -17.02 27.56 -14.25
C GLN A 302 -15.68 26.91 -14.65
N LEU A 303 -14.97 27.48 -15.62
CA LEU A 303 -13.68 26.95 -16.10
C LEU A 303 -12.59 26.98 -15.02
N LEU A 304 -12.45 28.10 -14.29
CA LEU A 304 -11.47 28.22 -13.21
C LEU A 304 -11.76 27.27 -12.04
N SER A 305 -13.03 26.94 -11.77
CA SER A 305 -13.39 25.99 -10.69
C SER A 305 -12.89 24.56 -10.91
N ARG A 306 -12.55 24.16 -12.15
CA ARG A 306 -11.97 22.84 -12.49
C ARG A 306 -10.65 22.59 -11.77
N TYR A 307 -9.87 23.64 -11.52
CA TYR A 307 -8.47 23.59 -11.09
C TYR A 307 -8.32 24.14 -9.67
N HIS A 308 -7.35 23.65 -8.90
CA HIS A 308 -7.19 24.12 -7.52
C HIS A 308 -6.67 25.57 -7.49
N ALA A 309 -5.65 25.87 -8.29
CA ALA A 309 -5.11 27.23 -8.39
C ALA A 309 -6.12 28.23 -8.99
N GLY A 310 -6.99 27.76 -9.89
CA GLY A 310 -8.10 28.54 -10.44
C GLY A 310 -9.19 28.83 -9.41
N PHE A 311 -9.62 27.83 -8.62
CA PHE A 311 -10.61 28.04 -7.57
C PHE A 311 -10.06 28.89 -6.40
N GLU A 312 -8.77 28.80 -6.07
CA GLU A 312 -8.16 29.78 -5.15
C GLU A 312 -8.25 31.20 -5.70
N ALA A 313 -7.90 31.42 -6.98
CA ALA A 313 -8.04 32.74 -7.61
C ALA A 313 -9.50 33.25 -7.59
N LEU A 314 -10.49 32.36 -7.77
CA LEU A 314 -11.90 32.72 -7.61
C LEU A 314 -12.29 33.05 -6.17
N CYS A 315 -11.60 32.52 -5.15
CA CYS A 315 -11.85 32.91 -3.76
C CYS A 315 -11.24 34.28 -3.42
N ASP A 316 -10.22 34.70 -4.16
CA ASP A 316 -9.60 36.02 -4.04
C ASP A 316 -10.34 37.09 -4.88
N LEU A 317 -11.03 36.68 -5.96
CA LEU A 317 -11.82 37.54 -6.85
C LEU A 317 -13.31 37.64 -6.47
N MET A 318 -13.99 36.52 -6.20
CA MET A 318 -15.44 36.46 -5.94
C MET A 318 -15.75 36.47 -4.44
N ARG A 319 -16.87 37.09 -4.06
CA ARG A 319 -17.39 37.09 -2.68
C ARG A 319 -18.06 35.77 -2.31
N LEU A 320 -17.25 34.72 -2.09
CA LEU A 320 -17.74 33.38 -1.73
C LEU A 320 -18.06 33.24 -0.22
N PRO A 321 -18.98 32.35 0.17
CA PRO A 321 -19.31 32.08 1.57
C PRO A 321 -18.10 31.57 2.38
N GLN A 322 -17.90 32.14 3.57
CA GLN A 322 -16.72 31.89 4.40
C GLN A 322 -16.75 30.58 5.21
N THR A 323 -17.92 29.95 5.40
CA THR A 323 -17.97 28.66 6.11
C THR A 323 -17.45 27.52 5.21
N PRO A 324 -16.68 26.57 5.74
CA PRO A 324 -16.06 25.52 4.91
C PRO A 324 -17.10 24.67 4.18
N ALA A 325 -18.25 24.39 4.79
CA ALA A 325 -19.34 23.65 4.16
C ALA A 325 -19.90 24.38 2.93
N HIS A 326 -20.17 25.69 3.03
CA HIS A 326 -20.70 26.47 1.91
C HIS A 326 -19.63 26.72 0.83
N ARG A 327 -18.36 26.88 1.20
CA ARG A 327 -17.25 27.00 0.21
C ARG A 327 -17.08 25.72 -0.61
N HIS A 328 -17.21 24.54 0.00
CA HIS A 328 -17.24 23.26 -0.73
C HIS A 328 -18.50 23.12 -1.60
N ALA A 329 -19.67 23.57 -1.12
CA ALA A 329 -20.90 23.54 -1.91
C ALA A 329 -20.81 24.47 -3.14
N ALA A 330 -20.27 25.68 -3.00
CA ALA A 330 -20.01 26.60 -4.10
C ALA A 330 -19.03 26.01 -5.13
N HIS A 331 -17.96 25.34 -4.67
CA HIS A 331 -17.02 24.64 -5.56
C HIS A 331 -17.69 23.49 -6.33
N ALA A 332 -18.48 22.67 -5.64
CA ALA A 332 -19.23 21.58 -6.25
C ALA A 332 -20.29 22.08 -7.24
N PHE A 333 -20.96 23.20 -6.95
CA PHE A 333 -21.92 23.84 -7.84
C PHE A 333 -21.25 24.32 -9.14
N LEU A 334 -20.16 25.09 -9.05
CA LEU A 334 -19.44 25.60 -10.23
C LEU A 334 -18.89 24.46 -11.10
N GLN A 335 -18.32 23.41 -10.48
CA GLN A 335 -17.84 22.24 -11.23
C GLN A 335 -18.97 21.42 -11.85
N ALA A 336 -20.12 21.27 -11.18
CA ALA A 336 -21.26 20.57 -11.74
C ALA A 336 -21.91 21.35 -12.90
N ALA A 337 -21.97 22.68 -12.77
CA ALA A 337 -22.42 23.59 -13.83
C ALA A 337 -21.52 23.50 -15.07
N ASP A 338 -20.20 23.60 -14.86
CA ASP A 338 -19.21 23.46 -15.91
C ASP A 338 -19.27 22.09 -16.62
N ALA A 339 -19.44 21.01 -15.87
CA ALA A 339 -19.53 19.65 -16.44
C ALA A 339 -20.72 19.47 -17.39
N LEU A 340 -21.81 20.23 -17.17
CA LEU A 340 -23.01 20.22 -18.01
C LEU A 340 -22.86 21.09 -19.27
N GLN A 341 -21.88 21.99 -19.32
CA GLN A 341 -21.54 22.89 -20.44
C GLN A 341 -22.71 23.72 -21.02
N ARG A 342 -23.82 23.87 -20.28
CA ARG A 342 -24.98 24.67 -20.68
C ARG A 342 -24.71 26.14 -20.36
N GLY A 343 -24.66 26.97 -21.40
CA GLY A 343 -24.32 28.40 -21.33
C GLY A 343 -25.42 29.28 -20.71
N ALA A 344 -25.88 28.95 -19.51
CA ALA A 344 -26.80 29.77 -18.74
C ALA A 344 -26.04 30.92 -18.07
N ALA A 345 -26.51 32.16 -18.26
CA ALA A 345 -25.88 33.37 -17.72
C ALA A 345 -26.18 33.61 -16.22
N SER A 346 -27.01 32.79 -15.56
CA SER A 346 -27.20 32.82 -14.11
C SER A 346 -27.33 31.43 -13.45
N PRO A 347 -26.93 31.27 -12.17
CA PRO A 347 -27.07 30.01 -11.42
C PRO A 347 -28.51 29.48 -11.35
N ARG A 348 -29.49 30.39 -11.27
CA ARG A 348 -30.91 30.06 -11.23
C ARG A 348 -31.42 29.56 -12.58
N ALA A 349 -31.07 30.23 -13.68
CA ALA A 349 -31.41 29.77 -15.02
C ALA A 349 -30.89 28.35 -15.27
N LEU A 350 -29.66 28.05 -14.84
CA LEU A 350 -29.07 26.71 -14.99
C LEU A 350 -29.85 25.62 -14.24
N LEU A 351 -30.30 25.90 -13.00
CA LEU A 351 -31.12 24.97 -12.21
C LEU A 351 -32.49 24.70 -12.87
N GLN A 352 -33.09 25.72 -13.51
CA GLN A 352 -34.35 25.59 -14.25
C GLN A 352 -34.17 24.77 -15.55
N HIS A 353 -33.05 24.95 -16.27
CA HIS A 353 -32.71 24.18 -17.47
C HIS A 353 -32.26 22.73 -17.17
N CYS A 354 -31.99 22.39 -15.91
CA CYS A 354 -31.49 21.08 -15.50
C CYS A 354 -32.34 20.47 -14.37
N PRO A 355 -33.66 20.24 -14.55
CA PRO A 355 -34.52 19.68 -13.50
C PRO A 355 -34.08 18.27 -13.05
N PRO A 356 -34.34 17.87 -11.79
CA PRO A 356 -33.89 16.60 -11.26
C PRO A 356 -34.48 15.41 -12.04
N GLY A 357 -33.60 14.51 -12.50
CA GLY A 357 -33.98 13.38 -13.35
C GLY A 357 -33.93 13.65 -14.86
N SER A 358 -33.61 14.88 -15.29
CA SER A 358 -33.29 15.15 -16.69
C SER A 358 -31.84 14.76 -17.06
N GLY A 359 -31.49 14.91 -18.34
CA GLY A 359 -30.12 14.77 -18.86
C GLY A 359 -29.75 13.37 -19.35
N ALA A 360 -28.52 13.24 -19.85
CA ALA A 360 -27.92 11.96 -20.18
C ALA A 360 -27.63 11.13 -18.90
N PRO A 361 -27.48 9.79 -18.98
CA PRO A 361 -27.08 8.99 -17.82
C PRO A 361 -25.75 9.44 -17.21
N ASP A 362 -24.83 9.98 -18.00
CA ASP A 362 -23.57 10.54 -17.51
C ASP A 362 -23.78 11.88 -16.76
N ASP A 363 -24.68 12.76 -17.24
CA ASP A 363 -25.07 14.03 -16.59
C ASP A 363 -25.71 13.84 -15.21
N SER A 364 -26.36 12.69 -14.99
CA SER A 364 -27.17 12.37 -13.80
C SER A 364 -26.50 12.77 -12.48
N LEU A 365 -25.19 12.52 -12.35
CA LEU A 365 -24.45 12.87 -11.13
C LEU A 365 -24.23 14.39 -11.00
N ALA A 366 -23.91 15.08 -12.10
CA ALA A 366 -23.73 16.53 -12.10
C ALA A 366 -25.05 17.24 -11.76
N ILE A 367 -26.17 16.82 -12.34
CA ILE A 367 -27.50 17.40 -12.05
C ILE A 367 -27.90 17.19 -10.58
N LYS A 368 -27.72 15.97 -10.04
CA LYS A 368 -27.96 15.71 -8.60
C LYS A 368 -27.06 16.55 -7.70
N THR A 369 -25.79 16.71 -8.06
CA THR A 369 -24.84 17.55 -7.32
C THR A 369 -25.23 19.03 -7.38
N LEU A 370 -25.65 19.54 -8.54
CA LEU A 370 -26.08 20.93 -8.73
C LEU A 370 -27.24 21.30 -7.80
N HIS A 371 -28.30 20.47 -7.77
CA HIS A 371 -29.45 20.67 -6.88
C HIS A 371 -29.09 20.48 -5.40
N ALA A 372 -28.23 19.50 -5.06
CA ALA A 372 -27.78 19.28 -3.70
C ALA A 372 -26.90 20.43 -3.17
N ALA A 373 -26.00 20.97 -4.01
CA ALA A 373 -25.16 22.11 -3.69
C ALA A 373 -26.00 23.39 -3.51
N ALA A 374 -26.98 23.63 -4.39
CA ALA A 374 -27.92 24.74 -4.24
C ALA A 374 -28.73 24.65 -2.93
N ALA A 375 -29.24 23.46 -2.60
CA ALA A 375 -29.92 23.22 -1.31
C ALA A 375 -29.00 23.53 -0.11
N GLN A 376 -27.74 23.08 -0.15
CA GLN A 376 -26.76 23.36 0.89
C GLN A 376 -26.42 24.87 1.00
N LEU A 377 -26.32 25.57 -0.13
CA LEU A 377 -26.10 27.03 -0.17
C LEU A 377 -27.30 27.85 0.29
N ARG A 378 -28.52 27.30 0.20
CA ARG A 378 -29.74 27.85 0.81
C ARG A 378 -29.87 27.52 2.32
N GLY A 379 -28.98 26.72 2.89
CA GLY A 379 -29.06 26.27 4.29
C GLY A 379 -30.10 25.16 4.54
N GLU A 380 -30.56 24.46 3.51
CA GLU A 380 -31.58 23.42 3.61
C GLU A 380 -31.01 22.08 4.14
N ALA A 381 -31.85 21.31 4.83
CA ALA A 381 -31.50 19.98 5.30
C ALA A 381 -31.43 18.97 4.13
N LEU A 382 -30.23 18.49 3.83
CA LEU A 382 -29.99 17.57 2.71
C LEU A 382 -30.60 16.18 2.94
N SER A 383 -31.32 15.67 1.94
CA SER A 383 -31.77 14.27 1.92
C SER A 383 -30.58 13.30 1.81
N PRO A 384 -30.73 12.02 2.20
CA PRO A 384 -29.64 11.04 2.13
C PRO A 384 -29.06 10.88 0.71
N GLU A 385 -29.87 11.07 -0.34
CA GLU A 385 -29.43 10.98 -1.73
C GLU A 385 -28.65 12.23 -2.18
N GLN A 386 -29.07 13.43 -1.75
CA GLN A 386 -28.32 14.68 -1.99
C GLN A 386 -26.96 14.66 -1.29
N THR A 387 -26.92 14.21 -0.02
CA THR A 387 -25.67 13.98 0.72
C THR A 387 -24.78 12.94 0.01
N GLY A 388 -25.38 11.85 -0.48
CA GLY A 388 -24.68 10.83 -1.27
C GLY A 388 -24.10 11.34 -2.60
N ALA A 389 -24.79 12.27 -3.27
CA ALA A 389 -24.34 12.90 -4.51
C ALA A 389 -23.21 13.93 -4.27
N LEU A 390 -23.37 14.83 -3.30
CA LEU A 390 -22.33 15.79 -2.90
C LEU A 390 -21.05 15.08 -2.44
N PHE A 391 -21.18 14.05 -1.61
CA PHE A 391 -20.05 13.23 -1.18
C PHE A 391 -19.38 12.55 -2.38
N ALA A 392 -20.13 11.99 -3.33
CA ALA A 392 -19.55 11.43 -4.55
C ALA A 392 -18.81 12.49 -5.39
N TRP A 393 -19.36 13.70 -5.53
CA TRP A 393 -18.70 14.77 -6.27
C TRP A 393 -17.40 15.23 -5.60
N ARG A 394 -17.40 15.38 -4.26
CA ARG A 394 -16.21 15.72 -3.48
C ARG A 394 -15.13 14.64 -3.59
N GLN A 395 -15.53 13.36 -3.61
CA GLN A 395 -14.62 12.23 -3.88
C GLN A 395 -14.24 12.09 -5.37
N GLY A 396 -14.40 13.12 -6.19
CA GLY A 396 -13.95 13.15 -7.59
C GLY A 396 -14.73 12.23 -8.55
N PHE A 397 -15.86 11.63 -8.15
CA PHE A 397 -16.73 10.92 -9.08
C PHE A 397 -17.48 11.93 -9.95
N ARG A 398 -17.48 11.72 -11.28
CA ARG A 398 -18.12 12.63 -12.25
C ARG A 398 -19.24 12.01 -13.10
N ALA A 399 -19.45 10.69 -13.01
CA ALA A 399 -20.52 9.98 -13.73
C ALA A 399 -21.17 8.88 -12.88
N GLU A 400 -22.49 8.72 -12.97
CA GLU A 400 -23.27 7.71 -12.25
C GLU A 400 -24.05 6.82 -13.23
N GLY A 401 -23.65 5.55 -13.35
CA GLY A 401 -24.39 4.62 -14.19
C GLY A 401 -23.77 3.21 -14.23
N PRO A 402 -24.39 2.27 -14.95
CA PRO A 402 -23.89 0.90 -15.10
C PRO A 402 -22.45 0.88 -15.64
N GLY A 403 -21.49 0.55 -14.78
CA GLY A 403 -20.07 0.50 -15.14
C GLY A 403 -19.28 1.77 -14.81
N SER A 404 -19.87 2.85 -14.29
CA SER A 404 -19.12 3.98 -13.76
C SER A 404 -18.34 3.59 -12.50
N ASP A 405 -17.27 4.30 -12.16
CA ASP A 405 -16.47 3.99 -10.96
C ASP A 405 -17.27 4.15 -9.66
N LEU A 406 -18.23 5.10 -9.61
CA LEU A 406 -19.15 5.24 -8.47
C LEU A 406 -20.00 3.96 -8.30
N ALA A 407 -20.60 3.44 -9.37
CA ALA A 407 -21.36 2.18 -9.31
C ALA A 407 -20.48 0.98 -8.92
N LYS A 408 -19.22 0.93 -9.38
CA LYS A 408 -18.24 -0.08 -8.95
C LYS A 408 -17.92 0.02 -7.45
N VAL A 409 -17.82 1.23 -6.91
CA VAL A 409 -17.59 1.51 -5.48
C VAL A 409 -18.82 1.11 -4.66
N LYS A 410 -19.99 1.70 -4.92
CA LYS A 410 -21.28 1.37 -4.27
C LYS A 410 -21.50 -0.15 -4.18
N ALA A 411 -21.37 -0.86 -5.30
CA ALA A 411 -21.54 -2.31 -5.37
C ALA A 411 -20.42 -3.12 -4.67
N ARG A 412 -19.21 -2.57 -4.54
CA ARG A 412 -18.11 -3.19 -3.77
C ARG A 412 -18.33 -3.04 -2.27
N THR A 413 -18.77 -1.86 -1.81
CA THR A 413 -19.06 -1.54 -0.41
C THR A 413 -20.18 -2.38 0.14
N ALA A 414 -21.35 -2.40 -0.52
CA ALA A 414 -22.46 -3.26 -0.11
C ALA A 414 -22.10 -4.75 -0.15
N LYS A 415 -21.21 -5.18 -1.06
CA LYS A 415 -20.67 -6.54 -1.09
C LYS A 415 -19.65 -6.83 0.02
N PHE A 416 -19.00 -5.82 0.59
CA PHE A 416 -18.15 -5.98 1.76
C PHE A 416 -19.02 -6.22 3.01
N VAL A 417 -19.91 -5.28 3.29
CA VAL A 417 -20.86 -5.30 4.41
C VAL A 417 -21.76 -6.55 4.36
N ASN A 418 -22.61 -6.65 3.34
CA ASN A 418 -23.68 -7.66 3.28
C ASN A 418 -23.18 -9.10 3.03
N ARG A 419 -21.92 -9.29 2.60
CA ARG A 419 -21.44 -10.60 2.11
C ARG A 419 -20.00 -10.98 2.47
N THR A 420 -19.13 -10.06 2.87
CA THR A 420 -17.72 -10.38 3.13
C THR A 420 -17.43 -10.45 4.63
N ILE A 421 -17.96 -9.50 5.42
CA ILE A 421 -17.89 -9.53 6.89
C ILE A 421 -18.66 -10.73 7.45
N ARG A 422 -19.92 -10.92 7.05
CA ARG A 422 -20.78 -12.06 7.44
C ARG A 422 -20.23 -13.46 7.08
N ARG A 423 -19.13 -13.54 6.32
CA ARG A 423 -18.44 -14.80 5.99
C ARG A 423 -17.26 -15.13 6.91
N VAL A 424 -17.03 -14.35 7.97
CA VAL A 424 -16.18 -14.78 9.09
C VAL A 424 -16.82 -15.98 9.81
N GLU A 425 -18.12 -15.89 10.11
CA GLU A 425 -18.92 -16.91 10.81
C GLU A 425 -19.03 -18.25 10.05
N ASN A 426 -18.98 -18.21 8.72
CA ASN A 426 -19.35 -19.32 7.84
C ASN A 426 -18.22 -20.37 7.68
N HIS A 427 -17.70 -20.93 8.77
CA HIS A 427 -16.58 -21.88 8.76
C HIS A 427 -17.02 -23.36 8.83
N GLY A 428 -16.56 -24.19 7.90
CA GLY A 428 -16.78 -25.64 7.91
C GLY A 428 -16.32 -26.34 6.63
N TRP A 429 -16.39 -27.68 6.61
CA TRP A 429 -15.99 -28.47 5.43
C TRP A 429 -16.82 -28.11 4.18
N ARG A 430 -18.13 -27.89 4.35
CA ARG A 430 -19.03 -27.44 3.29
C ARG A 430 -18.63 -26.07 2.72
N SER A 431 -18.26 -25.08 3.54
CA SER A 431 -17.82 -23.78 3.02
C SER A 431 -16.43 -23.87 2.38
N THR A 432 -15.56 -24.76 2.85
CA THR A 432 -14.25 -25.06 2.23
C THR A 432 -14.42 -25.64 0.82
N LEU A 433 -15.35 -26.58 0.61
CA LEU A 433 -15.71 -27.09 -0.73
C LEU A 433 -16.24 -25.98 -1.65
N TRP A 434 -17.18 -25.16 -1.16
CA TRP A 434 -17.67 -24.02 -1.93
C TRP A 434 -16.57 -23.01 -2.29
N GLN A 435 -15.55 -22.85 -1.44
CA GLN A 435 -14.37 -22.03 -1.73
C GLN A 435 -13.46 -22.64 -2.82
N VAL A 436 -13.32 -23.97 -2.92
CA VAL A 436 -12.60 -24.61 -4.04
C VAL A 436 -13.29 -24.30 -5.38
N VAL A 437 -14.62 -24.25 -5.41
CA VAL A 437 -15.44 -23.83 -6.57
C VAL A 437 -15.61 -22.30 -6.65
N GLY A 438 -14.82 -21.53 -5.89
CA GLY A 438 -14.75 -20.06 -5.98
C GLY A 438 -15.95 -19.29 -5.41
N LYS A 439 -16.92 -19.97 -4.79
CA LYS A 439 -18.01 -19.35 -4.01
C LYS A 439 -17.54 -19.13 -2.55
N LYS A 440 -18.36 -18.46 -1.73
CA LYS A 440 -18.15 -18.25 -0.26
C LYS A 440 -16.72 -17.82 0.19
N LYS A 441 -15.98 -17.05 -0.63
CA LYS A 441 -14.67 -16.46 -0.27
C LYS A 441 -14.79 -15.52 0.93
N SER A 442 -13.80 -15.55 1.83
CA SER A 442 -13.72 -14.78 3.08
C SER A 442 -12.27 -14.35 3.36
N PRO A 443 -11.83 -13.16 2.91
CA PRO A 443 -10.46 -12.69 3.14
C PRO A 443 -10.17 -12.49 4.63
N LEU A 444 -11.16 -12.00 5.40
CA LEU A 444 -11.02 -11.78 6.84
C LEU A 444 -10.72 -13.07 7.61
N SER A 445 -11.23 -14.23 7.18
CA SER A 445 -10.85 -15.51 7.82
C SER A 445 -9.38 -15.91 7.63
N ALA A 446 -8.61 -15.22 6.76
CA ALA A 446 -7.15 -15.39 6.70
C ALA A 446 -6.43 -14.77 7.91
N ALA A 447 -7.09 -13.90 8.70
CA ALA A 447 -6.58 -13.42 10.00
C ALA A 447 -6.31 -14.56 11.00
N ARG A 448 -6.91 -15.74 10.80
CA ARG A 448 -6.63 -16.97 11.58
C ARG A 448 -5.24 -17.55 11.30
N LEU A 449 -4.58 -17.12 10.21
CA LEU A 449 -3.17 -17.43 9.95
C LEU A 449 -2.24 -16.56 10.81
N GLY A 450 -2.71 -15.38 11.22
CA GLY A 450 -2.01 -14.36 12.02
C GLY A 450 -1.64 -13.11 11.20
N MET A 451 -1.32 -12.00 11.87
CA MET A 451 -0.97 -10.72 11.21
C MET A 451 0.43 -10.70 10.57
N GLN A 452 1.22 -11.77 10.71
CA GLN A 452 2.56 -11.88 10.15
C GLN A 452 3.46 -10.69 10.57
N ALA A 453 3.41 -10.33 11.86
CA ALA A 453 4.14 -9.21 12.45
C ALA A 453 3.77 -7.79 11.94
N ALA A 454 2.71 -7.60 11.14
CA ALA A 454 2.27 -6.26 10.74
C ALA A 454 1.70 -5.39 11.88
N HIS A 455 1.38 -6.01 13.03
CA HIS A 455 0.95 -5.38 14.28
C HIS A 455 2.11 -5.02 15.23
N ARG A 456 3.37 -5.28 14.82
CA ARG A 456 4.56 -5.06 15.65
C ARG A 456 5.28 -3.78 15.24
N VAL A 457 5.75 -3.04 16.24
CA VAL A 457 6.51 -1.80 16.09
C VAL A 457 7.96 -2.06 15.64
N SER A 458 8.73 -0.99 15.44
CA SER A 458 10.16 -1.07 15.12
C SER A 458 10.97 -1.72 16.25
N LEU A 459 12.10 -2.33 15.92
CA LEU A 459 12.88 -3.13 16.87
C LEU A 459 13.37 -2.32 18.07
N ASP A 460 13.77 -1.07 17.88
CA ASP A 460 14.20 -0.17 18.96
C ASP A 460 13.05 0.12 19.94
N LYS A 461 11.81 0.22 19.44
CA LYS A 461 10.60 0.36 20.26
C LYS A 461 10.24 -0.93 20.97
N GLU A 462 10.39 -2.08 20.31
CA GLU A 462 10.21 -3.39 20.97
C GLU A 462 11.23 -3.60 22.08
N TYR A 463 12.51 -3.26 21.85
CA TYR A 463 13.58 -3.38 22.83
C TYR A 463 13.40 -2.41 24.00
N THR A 464 13.11 -1.13 23.76
CA THR A 464 12.88 -0.15 24.83
C THR A 464 11.63 -0.49 25.65
N ALA A 465 10.52 -0.89 25.03
CA ALA A 465 9.33 -1.35 25.74
C ALA A 465 9.57 -2.63 26.55
N TYR A 466 10.36 -3.58 26.01
CA TYR A 466 10.77 -4.79 26.72
C TYR A 466 11.68 -4.50 27.91
N ALA A 467 12.74 -3.72 27.72
CA ALA A 467 13.67 -3.35 28.78
C ALA A 467 12.98 -2.54 29.89
N ALA A 468 12.10 -1.61 29.52
CA ALA A 468 11.26 -0.90 30.49
C ALA A 468 10.35 -1.87 31.26
N SER A 469 9.64 -2.78 30.56
CA SER A 469 8.76 -3.78 31.21
C SER A 469 9.52 -4.71 32.16
N LEU A 470 10.71 -5.19 31.77
CA LEU A 470 11.57 -5.98 32.65
C LEU A 470 12.01 -5.17 33.87
N ARG A 471 12.55 -3.95 33.68
CA ARG A 471 13.00 -3.10 34.80
C ARG A 471 11.86 -2.74 35.76
N THR A 472 10.66 -2.49 35.23
CA THR A 472 9.44 -2.28 36.04
C THR A 472 9.06 -3.54 36.83
N ALA A 473 9.10 -4.73 36.23
CA ALA A 473 8.84 -5.99 36.94
C ALA A 473 9.92 -6.32 37.99
N LEU A 474 11.20 -6.16 37.65
CA LEU A 474 12.35 -6.32 38.55
C LEU A 474 12.27 -5.35 39.74
N GLY A 475 11.95 -4.07 39.49
CA GLY A 475 11.78 -3.07 40.54
C GLY A 475 10.67 -3.40 41.52
N MET A 476 9.51 -3.87 41.04
CA MET A 476 8.39 -4.28 41.91
C MET A 476 8.67 -5.58 42.67
N LEU A 477 9.25 -6.59 42.04
CA LEU A 477 9.64 -7.83 42.72
C LEU A 477 10.77 -7.58 43.74
N GLY A 478 11.73 -6.73 43.38
CA GLY A 478 12.83 -6.32 44.26
C GLY A 478 12.42 -5.37 45.39
N ALA A 479 11.33 -4.60 45.23
CA ALA A 479 10.70 -3.86 46.33
C ALA A 479 10.01 -4.83 47.31
N ARG A 480 9.12 -5.68 46.81
CA ARG A 480 8.39 -6.68 47.62
C ARG A 480 9.31 -7.64 48.38
N TYR A 481 10.43 -8.06 47.79
CA TYR A 481 11.40 -8.89 48.50
C TYR A 481 12.19 -8.13 49.59
N ARG A 482 12.40 -6.81 49.44
CA ARG A 482 12.93 -5.97 50.53
C ARG A 482 11.91 -5.74 51.63
N GLU A 483 10.63 -5.54 51.28
CA GLU A 483 9.54 -5.46 52.24
C GLU A 483 9.45 -6.76 53.06
N ALA A 484 9.50 -7.93 52.41
CA ALA A 484 9.51 -9.24 53.06
C ALA A 484 10.76 -9.49 53.94
N LEU A 485 11.92 -8.90 53.62
CA LEU A 485 13.13 -8.93 54.44
C LEU A 485 13.16 -7.88 55.56
N ALA A 486 12.30 -6.86 55.51
CA ALA A 486 12.21 -5.81 56.52
C ALA A 486 11.20 -6.15 57.64
N LEU A 487 10.37 -7.18 57.45
CA LEU A 487 9.52 -7.73 58.51
C LEU A 487 10.37 -8.49 59.53
N SER A 488 10.14 -8.23 60.82
CA SER A 488 10.84 -8.93 61.92
C SER A 488 10.59 -10.44 61.85
N PRO A 489 11.64 -11.29 61.77
CA PRO A 489 11.49 -12.74 61.60
C PRO A 489 10.92 -13.45 62.85
N ALA A 490 10.88 -12.77 64.00
CA ALA A 490 10.14 -13.24 65.17
C ALA A 490 8.61 -13.24 64.92
N HIS A 491 8.10 -12.16 64.31
CA HIS A 491 6.67 -11.91 64.15
C HIS A 491 6.09 -12.36 62.80
N ALA A 492 6.93 -12.53 61.78
CA ALA A 492 6.54 -13.02 60.45
C ALA A 492 7.08 -14.44 60.18
N ASP A 493 6.53 -15.11 59.16
CA ASP A 493 7.15 -16.31 58.59
C ASP A 493 8.48 -15.97 57.89
N LEU A 494 9.37 -16.96 57.76
CA LEU A 494 10.58 -16.80 56.96
C LEU A 494 10.23 -16.48 55.49
N PRO A 495 10.94 -15.54 54.83
CA PRO A 495 10.70 -15.19 53.42
C PRO A 495 11.18 -16.28 52.44
N TRP A 496 11.69 -17.41 52.94
CA TRP A 496 12.18 -18.53 52.15
C TRP A 496 11.56 -19.85 52.63
N LYS A 497 10.96 -20.59 51.70
CA LYS A 497 10.43 -21.95 51.92
C LYS A 497 11.26 -23.02 51.20
N GLN A 498 12.16 -22.60 50.31
CA GLN A 498 13.06 -23.47 49.54
C GLN A 498 14.42 -22.79 49.31
N ALA A 499 15.50 -23.58 49.23
CA ALA A 499 16.86 -23.09 49.03
C ALA A 499 17.06 -22.34 47.70
N GLU A 500 16.27 -22.66 46.66
CA GLU A 500 16.28 -21.92 45.38
C GLU A 500 15.81 -20.46 45.58
N GLN A 501 14.86 -20.21 46.48
CA GLN A 501 14.24 -18.89 46.69
C GLN A 501 15.21 -17.89 47.35
N MET A 502 16.14 -18.37 48.19
CA MET A 502 17.23 -17.55 48.73
C MET A 502 18.08 -16.94 47.60
N TRP A 503 18.47 -17.78 46.63
CA TRP A 503 19.23 -17.35 45.45
C TRP A 503 18.41 -16.47 44.51
N GLN A 504 17.17 -16.85 44.18
CA GLN A 504 16.28 -16.04 43.34
C GLN A 504 16.07 -14.62 43.91
N GLY A 505 15.84 -14.51 45.22
CA GLY A 505 15.63 -13.25 45.91
C GLY A 505 16.86 -12.34 45.91
N ALA A 506 18.05 -12.90 46.16
CA ALA A 506 19.31 -12.17 46.07
C ALA A 506 19.63 -11.73 44.62
N ILE A 507 19.36 -12.58 43.63
CA ILE A 507 19.48 -12.24 42.21
C ILE A 507 18.53 -11.10 41.83
N LEU A 508 17.29 -11.11 42.32
CA LEU A 508 16.32 -10.03 42.11
C LEU A 508 16.81 -8.70 42.72
N GLN A 509 17.44 -8.71 43.90
CA GLN A 509 18.06 -7.49 44.46
C GLN A 509 19.20 -6.99 43.60
N HIS A 510 20.11 -7.88 43.17
CA HIS A 510 21.23 -7.51 42.32
C HIS A 510 20.74 -6.87 41.01
N TRP A 511 19.81 -7.51 40.29
CA TRP A 511 19.23 -6.98 39.06
C TRP A 511 18.44 -5.68 39.28
N ALA A 512 17.78 -5.50 40.43
CA ALA A 512 17.10 -4.26 40.78
C ALA A 512 18.05 -3.12 41.21
N SER A 513 19.31 -3.42 41.56
CA SER A 513 20.34 -2.44 41.93
C SER A 513 21.14 -1.88 40.75
N LEU A 514 21.01 -2.49 39.56
CA LEU A 514 21.68 -2.01 38.34
C LEU A 514 21.08 -0.68 37.87
N PRO A 515 21.89 0.27 37.37
CA PRO A 515 21.43 1.60 36.98
C PRO A 515 20.45 1.54 35.79
N ALA A 516 19.55 2.53 35.72
CA ALA A 516 18.46 2.56 34.74
C ALA A 516 18.91 2.53 33.28
N ASP A 517 20.14 2.94 32.98
CA ASP A 517 20.72 2.95 31.62
C ASP A 517 21.53 1.70 31.28
N ALA A 518 21.67 0.74 32.22
CA ALA A 518 22.45 -0.47 32.01
C ALA A 518 21.94 -1.31 30.82
N PRO A 519 22.79 -1.73 29.86
CA PRO A 519 22.38 -2.58 28.76
C PRO A 519 21.94 -3.96 29.28
N LEU A 520 21.05 -4.66 28.57
CA LEU A 520 20.55 -5.96 29.04
C LEU A 520 21.65 -7.04 29.16
N SER A 521 22.78 -6.87 28.48
CA SER A 521 23.98 -7.71 28.67
C SER A 521 24.59 -7.62 30.08
N ALA A 522 24.41 -6.50 30.79
CA ALA A 522 24.89 -6.33 32.17
C ALA A 522 24.09 -7.15 33.20
N TYR A 523 22.93 -7.70 32.81
CA TYR A 523 22.10 -8.55 33.66
C TYR A 523 22.41 -10.05 33.52
N VAL A 524 23.38 -10.43 32.67
CA VAL A 524 23.80 -11.83 32.49
C VAL A 524 24.62 -12.28 33.70
N LEU A 525 24.17 -13.34 34.36
CA LEU A 525 24.80 -13.87 35.57
C LEU A 525 26.03 -14.73 35.24
N THR A 526 27.19 -14.09 35.29
CA THR A 526 28.48 -14.81 35.20
C THR A 526 28.77 -15.56 36.51
N HIS A 527 29.68 -16.53 36.46
CA HIS A 527 30.10 -17.29 37.65
C HIS A 527 30.71 -16.40 38.74
N ASP A 528 31.42 -15.32 38.38
CA ASP A 528 31.97 -14.37 39.35
C ASP A 528 30.88 -13.46 39.94
N THR A 529 29.95 -12.97 39.11
CA THR A 529 28.78 -12.20 39.57
C THR A 529 27.97 -12.99 40.60
N LEU A 530 27.73 -14.28 40.34
CA LEU A 530 27.02 -15.18 41.25
C LEU A 530 27.76 -15.41 42.57
N ARG A 531 29.10 -15.37 42.58
CA ARG A 531 29.89 -15.47 43.83
C ARG A 531 29.64 -14.27 44.74
N THR A 532 29.71 -13.06 44.19
CA THR A 532 29.41 -11.81 44.93
C THR A 532 27.97 -11.77 45.44
N ILE A 533 27.00 -12.21 44.63
CA ILE A 533 25.59 -12.34 45.07
C ILE A 533 25.46 -13.36 46.21
N GLY A 534 26.17 -14.49 46.13
CA GLY A 534 26.20 -15.52 47.17
C GLY A 534 26.79 -15.03 48.49
N GLU A 535 27.84 -14.20 48.44
CA GLU A 535 28.44 -13.56 49.62
C GLU A 535 27.48 -12.55 50.27
N GLN A 536 26.82 -11.69 49.47
CA GLN A 536 25.79 -10.77 49.94
C GLN A 536 24.61 -11.51 50.59
N LEU A 537 24.15 -12.59 49.97
CA LEU A 537 23.11 -13.48 50.49
C LEU A 537 23.54 -14.14 51.81
N ARG A 538 24.80 -14.61 51.92
CA ARG A 538 25.36 -15.16 53.16
C ARG A 538 25.30 -14.14 54.31
N HIS A 539 25.64 -12.87 54.06
CA HIS A 539 25.51 -11.82 55.06
C HIS A 539 24.05 -11.52 55.43
N THR A 540 23.12 -11.53 54.48
CA THR A 540 21.67 -11.37 54.77
C THR A 540 21.13 -12.51 55.65
N VAL A 541 21.49 -13.76 55.34
CA VAL A 541 21.07 -14.94 56.11
C VAL A 541 21.69 -14.97 57.52
N LEU A 542 22.95 -14.54 57.66
CA LEU A 542 23.58 -14.39 58.99
C LEU A 542 22.84 -13.35 59.85
N ARG A 543 22.51 -12.18 59.29
CA ARG A 543 21.73 -11.15 60.01
C ARG A 543 20.36 -11.68 60.46
N VAL A 544 19.61 -12.37 59.60
CA VAL A 544 18.30 -12.95 59.97
C VAL A 544 18.45 -14.03 61.06
N ARG A 545 19.54 -14.82 61.03
CA ARG A 545 19.88 -15.77 62.08
C ARG A 545 20.21 -15.08 63.40
N GLU A 546 20.95 -13.97 63.37
CA GLU A 546 21.29 -13.15 64.55
C GLU A 546 20.02 -12.54 65.16
N GLU A 547 19.16 -11.89 64.37
CA GLU A 547 17.88 -11.33 64.84
C GLU A 547 16.96 -12.39 65.48
N LEU A 548 16.87 -13.60 64.89
CA LEU A 548 16.14 -14.72 65.49
C LEU A 548 16.79 -15.23 66.79
N THR A 549 18.12 -15.33 66.84
CA THR A 549 18.85 -15.83 68.03
C THR A 549 18.73 -14.84 69.19
N ILE A 550 18.82 -13.54 68.89
CA ILE A 550 18.60 -12.44 69.85
C ILE A 550 17.16 -12.47 70.37
N SER A 551 16.16 -12.65 69.49
CA SER A 551 14.74 -12.75 69.88
C SER A 551 14.48 -13.95 70.80
N LEU A 552 15.07 -15.11 70.50
CA LEU A 552 15.00 -16.31 71.34
C LEU A 552 15.67 -16.12 72.71
N ALA A 553 16.78 -15.39 72.77
CA ALA A 553 17.44 -15.05 74.04
C ALA A 553 16.57 -14.13 74.91
N HIS A 554 16.00 -13.06 74.34
CA HIS A 554 15.12 -12.14 75.08
C HIS A 554 13.86 -12.84 75.61
N ALA A 555 13.28 -13.78 74.86
CA ALA A 555 12.15 -14.58 75.34
C ALA A 555 12.53 -15.47 76.55
N ALA A 556 13.71 -16.10 76.51
CA ALA A 556 14.21 -16.91 77.62
C ALA A 556 14.56 -16.07 78.87
N GLU A 557 15.10 -14.85 78.68
CA GLU A 557 15.38 -13.92 79.77
C GLU A 557 14.11 -13.32 80.41
N ALA A 558 13.01 -13.21 79.65
CA ALA A 558 11.71 -12.79 80.17
C ALA A 558 11.02 -13.86 81.05
N GLY A 559 11.54 -15.10 81.07
CA GLY A 559 10.96 -16.23 81.81
C GLY A 559 9.86 -16.99 81.06
N ASP A 560 9.52 -16.58 79.84
CA ASP A 560 8.61 -17.31 78.97
C ASP A 560 9.27 -18.60 78.44
N THR A 561 8.49 -19.66 78.27
CA THR A 561 8.97 -20.86 77.58
C THR A 561 9.31 -20.53 76.12
N PRO A 562 10.51 -20.87 75.61
CA PRO A 562 10.94 -20.43 74.29
C PRO A 562 10.00 -20.96 73.20
N ASP A 563 9.45 -20.05 72.40
CA ASP A 563 8.45 -20.38 71.38
C ASP A 563 8.95 -21.51 70.45
N PRO A 564 8.25 -22.67 70.40
CA PRO A 564 8.61 -23.75 69.49
C PRO A 564 8.56 -23.32 68.02
N GLY A 565 7.75 -22.31 67.67
CA GLY A 565 7.70 -21.71 66.33
C GLY A 565 9.03 -21.04 65.93
N MET A 566 9.56 -20.14 66.77
CA MET A 566 10.88 -19.51 66.54
C MET A 566 12.02 -20.54 66.51
N LEU A 567 11.97 -21.58 67.36
CA LEU A 567 12.94 -22.67 67.33
C LEU A 567 12.89 -23.49 66.02
N ASP A 568 11.70 -23.71 65.46
CA ASP A 568 11.54 -24.42 64.18
C ASP A 568 11.94 -23.55 62.98
N LYS A 569 11.60 -22.24 62.99
CA LYS A 569 12.11 -21.25 62.03
C LYS A 569 13.65 -21.26 62.00
N LEU A 570 14.31 -21.25 63.16
CA LEU A 570 15.78 -21.25 63.23
C LEU A 570 16.39 -22.54 62.64
N LYS A 571 15.81 -23.72 62.91
CA LYS A 571 16.21 -25.00 62.30
C LYS A 571 16.03 -24.99 60.78
N THR A 572 14.87 -24.52 60.32
CA THR A 572 14.53 -24.38 58.90
C THR A 572 15.51 -23.47 58.18
N LEU A 573 15.85 -22.31 58.76
CA LEU A 573 16.83 -21.38 58.20
C LEU A 573 18.21 -22.01 58.03
N VAL A 574 18.69 -22.76 59.03
CA VAL A 574 19.98 -23.46 58.97
C VAL A 574 19.97 -24.53 57.87
N GLU A 575 18.94 -25.37 57.80
CA GLU A 575 18.85 -26.42 56.79
C GLU A 575 18.71 -25.86 55.37
N LEU A 576 17.89 -24.81 55.16
CA LEU A 576 17.81 -24.11 53.88
C LEU A 576 19.16 -23.49 53.46
N SER A 577 19.90 -22.89 54.41
CA SER A 577 21.23 -22.31 54.13
C SER A 577 22.28 -23.37 53.75
N ARG A 578 22.16 -24.58 54.31
CA ARG A 578 22.98 -25.74 53.98
C ARG A 578 22.67 -26.26 52.58
N GLN A 579 21.38 -26.41 52.25
CA GLN A 579 20.93 -26.78 50.90
C GLN A 579 21.29 -25.71 49.84
N ALA A 580 21.36 -24.44 50.23
CA ALA A 580 21.78 -23.32 49.37
C ALA A 580 23.30 -23.18 49.21
N ASN A 581 24.12 -24.03 49.84
CA ASN A 581 25.59 -24.01 49.85
C ASN A 581 26.22 -22.69 50.36
N LEU A 582 25.58 -22.04 51.33
CA LEU A 582 26.04 -20.75 51.90
C LEU A 582 27.13 -20.87 52.97
N ASN A 583 27.46 -22.09 53.42
CA ASN A 583 28.60 -22.41 54.29
C ASN A 583 28.68 -21.58 55.60
N LEU A 584 27.54 -21.32 56.26
CA LEU A 584 27.44 -20.42 57.43
C LEU A 584 28.35 -20.76 58.63
N GLY A 585 28.83 -22.00 58.74
CA GLY A 585 29.69 -22.46 59.83
C GLY A 585 31.19 -22.44 59.54
N ALA A 586 31.62 -22.06 58.33
CA ALA A 586 33.02 -22.10 57.90
C ALA A 586 33.37 -20.88 57.05
N SER A 587 33.83 -19.80 57.70
CA SER A 587 34.21 -18.53 57.07
C SER A 587 35.15 -18.67 55.87
N ASN A 588 36.03 -19.68 55.93
CA ASN A 588 37.11 -19.91 54.98
C ASN A 588 36.69 -20.76 53.76
N LEU A 589 35.46 -21.26 53.71
CA LEU A 589 34.92 -21.96 52.53
C LEU A 589 34.14 -20.97 51.64
N PRO A 590 34.44 -20.88 50.33
CA PRO A 590 33.72 -20.01 49.42
C PRO A 590 32.26 -20.47 49.24
N VAL A 591 31.38 -19.54 48.89
CA VAL A 591 29.99 -19.87 48.50
C VAL A 591 30.01 -20.52 47.13
N ALA A 592 29.37 -21.68 46.98
CA ALA A 592 29.29 -22.41 45.71
C ALA A 592 27.98 -22.07 44.99
N PRO A 593 28.00 -21.26 43.90
CA PRO A 593 26.78 -20.83 43.23
C PRO A 593 26.11 -21.99 42.47
N PRO A 594 24.76 -22.14 42.52
CA PRO A 594 24.06 -23.20 41.82
C PRO A 594 24.24 -23.11 40.29
N PRO A 595 24.60 -24.21 39.59
CA PRO A 595 24.92 -24.18 38.16
C PRO A 595 23.73 -23.79 37.27
N GLN A 596 22.49 -23.91 37.77
CA GLN A 596 21.26 -23.53 37.06
C GLN A 596 21.08 -22.02 36.82
N PHE A 597 21.86 -21.17 37.49
CA PHE A 597 21.81 -19.71 37.33
C PHE A 597 22.96 -19.14 36.50
N ILE A 598 23.95 -19.95 36.11
CA ILE A 598 25.04 -19.52 35.23
C ILE A 598 24.47 -19.24 33.84
N ASP A 599 24.89 -18.12 33.23
CA ASP A 599 24.36 -17.58 31.97
C ASP A 599 22.86 -17.22 31.99
N ALA A 600 22.21 -17.23 33.15
CA ALA A 600 20.82 -16.80 33.29
C ALA A 600 20.70 -15.27 33.25
N TYR A 601 19.57 -14.78 32.76
CA TYR A 601 19.25 -13.35 32.57
C TYR A 601 17.75 -13.12 32.77
N PRO A 602 17.32 -11.89 33.10
CA PRO A 602 15.91 -11.60 33.33
C PRO A 602 15.10 -11.70 32.03
N SER A 603 14.02 -12.48 32.10
CA SER A 603 12.99 -12.62 31.08
C SER A 603 11.64 -12.69 31.78
N GLY A 604 10.58 -12.19 31.15
CA GLY A 604 9.22 -12.23 31.66
C GLY A 604 8.79 -13.64 32.04
N ALA A 605 9.15 -14.67 31.25
CA ALA A 605 8.87 -16.06 31.60
C ALA A 605 9.54 -16.52 32.92
N VAL A 606 10.77 -16.08 33.20
CA VAL A 606 11.46 -16.36 34.47
C VAL A 606 10.86 -15.54 35.61
N LEU A 607 10.65 -14.24 35.39
CA LEU A 607 10.07 -13.33 36.39
C LEU A 607 8.62 -13.67 36.72
N ARG A 608 7.86 -14.26 35.80
CA ARG A 608 6.54 -14.85 36.03
C ARG A 608 6.62 -16.04 36.97
N LYS A 609 7.44 -17.06 36.64
CA LYS A 609 7.68 -18.23 37.51
C LYS A 609 8.10 -17.81 38.92
N TRP A 610 8.92 -16.76 39.06
CA TRP A 610 9.35 -16.26 40.37
C TRP A 610 8.26 -15.42 41.06
N SER A 611 7.46 -14.65 40.31
CA SER A 611 6.31 -13.91 40.88
C SER A 611 5.24 -14.84 41.45
N GLU A 612 4.96 -15.98 40.82
CA GLU A 612 4.03 -17.01 41.30
C GLU A 612 4.46 -17.64 42.63
N GLN A 613 5.75 -17.56 42.98
CA GLN A 613 6.30 -18.06 44.25
C GLN A 613 6.33 -16.99 45.36
N VAL A 614 6.34 -15.70 44.98
CA VAL A 614 6.26 -14.56 45.90
C VAL A 614 4.81 -14.14 46.16
N ASP A 615 3.90 -14.45 45.24
CA ASP A 615 2.55 -13.87 45.21
C ASP A 615 1.45 -14.93 45.04
N ALA A 616 0.96 -15.43 46.18
CA ALA A 616 -0.05 -16.48 46.25
C ALA A 616 -1.49 -16.03 45.91
N GLY A 617 -1.71 -14.80 45.39
CA GLY A 617 -3.07 -14.41 44.96
C GLY A 617 -3.31 -12.99 44.43
N ALA A 618 -2.36 -12.06 44.49
CA ALA A 618 -2.59 -10.63 44.25
C ALA A 618 -1.46 -9.95 43.41
N ALA A 619 -1.14 -10.54 42.25
CA ALA A 619 -0.26 -9.92 41.26
C ALA A 619 -0.81 -8.55 40.86
N SER A 620 -0.11 -7.49 41.25
CA SER A 620 -0.60 -6.12 41.05
C SER A 620 -0.84 -5.83 39.56
N GLY A 621 -1.89 -5.06 39.26
CA GLY A 621 -2.24 -4.69 37.88
C GLY A 621 -1.04 -4.21 37.05
N PRO A 622 -0.15 -3.34 37.58
CA PRO A 622 1.09 -2.95 36.93
C PRO A 622 2.08 -4.11 36.71
N LEU A 623 2.33 -4.97 37.71
CA LEU A 623 3.26 -6.10 37.58
C LEU A 623 2.77 -7.10 36.52
N ARG A 624 1.48 -7.46 36.57
CA ARG A 624 0.87 -8.35 35.58
C ARG A 624 0.98 -7.77 34.17
N LYS A 625 0.65 -6.48 34.00
CA LYS A 625 0.77 -5.76 32.71
C LYS A 625 2.22 -5.71 32.19
N ALA A 626 3.21 -5.55 33.07
CA ALA A 626 4.62 -5.57 32.69
C ALA A 626 5.07 -6.95 32.19
N LEU A 627 4.76 -8.02 32.93
CA LEU A 627 5.06 -9.40 32.53
C LEU A 627 4.34 -9.80 31.22
N ASP A 628 3.03 -9.50 31.11
CA ASP A 628 2.21 -9.72 29.90
C ASP A 628 2.70 -8.92 28.67
N THR A 629 3.52 -7.89 28.87
CA THR A 629 4.19 -7.13 27.80
C THR A 629 5.54 -7.74 27.45
N ALA A 630 6.35 -8.13 28.45
CA ALA A 630 7.65 -8.75 28.24
C ALA A 630 7.54 -10.10 27.50
N GLU A 631 6.70 -11.02 27.98
CA GLU A 631 6.53 -12.34 27.37
C GLU A 631 5.93 -12.29 25.96
N ARG A 632 5.07 -11.31 25.68
CA ARG A 632 4.50 -11.10 24.32
C ARG A 632 5.58 -10.75 23.30
N ILE A 633 6.61 -10.02 23.73
CA ILE A 633 7.77 -9.65 22.90
C ILE A 633 8.72 -10.85 22.75
N GLU A 634 8.99 -11.59 23.83
CA GLU A 634 9.78 -12.83 23.84
C GLU A 634 9.22 -13.90 22.90
N GLN A 635 7.95 -14.23 23.08
CA GLN A 635 7.24 -15.27 22.33
C GLN A 635 6.92 -14.84 20.89
N GLN A 636 7.25 -13.58 20.53
CA GLN A 636 7.05 -12.98 19.22
C GLN A 636 5.59 -12.99 18.75
N ASP A 637 4.65 -12.76 19.68
CA ASP A 637 3.31 -13.30 19.54
C ASP A 637 2.51 -12.65 18.40
N ASP A 638 2.17 -13.47 17.39
CA ASP A 638 1.49 -13.02 16.18
C ASP A 638 -0.01 -12.91 16.44
N LEU A 639 -0.59 -11.71 16.36
CA LEU A 639 -2.02 -11.49 16.62
C LEU A 639 -2.85 -12.34 15.64
N LYS A 640 -3.82 -13.10 16.14
CA LYS A 640 -4.61 -14.08 15.37
C LYS A 640 -6.09 -13.94 15.71
N LEU A 641 -6.93 -14.05 14.69
CA LEU A 641 -8.36 -14.28 14.89
C LEU A 641 -8.57 -15.70 15.45
N GLN A 642 -8.87 -15.81 16.74
CA GLN A 642 -9.08 -17.12 17.39
C GLN A 642 -10.48 -17.66 17.05
N GLU A 643 -11.50 -16.89 17.43
CA GLU A 643 -12.92 -17.19 17.24
C GLU A 643 -13.42 -16.88 15.82
N ALA A 644 -14.54 -17.47 15.43
CA ALA A 644 -15.20 -17.21 14.15
C ALA A 644 -16.31 -16.14 14.25
N ALA A 645 -16.24 -15.22 15.21
CA ALA A 645 -17.23 -14.16 15.42
C ALA A 645 -16.94 -12.90 14.60
N ILE A 646 -17.98 -12.12 14.29
CA ILE A 646 -17.84 -10.82 13.61
C ILE A 646 -17.11 -9.82 14.51
N ASP A 647 -17.48 -9.72 15.80
CA ASP A 647 -16.82 -8.83 16.76
C ASP A 647 -15.37 -9.22 17.07
N ALA A 648 -15.05 -10.51 17.07
CA ALA A 648 -13.66 -10.96 17.17
C ALA A 648 -12.82 -10.48 15.96
N ALA A 649 -13.41 -10.41 14.76
CA ALA A 649 -12.75 -9.83 13.59
C ALA A 649 -12.67 -8.29 13.65
N ARG A 650 -13.69 -7.62 14.21
CA ARG A 650 -13.70 -6.17 14.47
C ARG A 650 -12.57 -5.78 15.42
N GLY A 651 -12.54 -6.35 16.63
CA GLY A 651 -11.51 -6.05 17.64
C GLY A 651 -10.09 -6.38 17.21
N VAL A 652 -9.89 -7.44 16.40
CA VAL A 652 -8.58 -7.77 15.81
C VAL A 652 -8.13 -6.73 14.76
N ILE A 653 -9.06 -6.16 14.00
CA ILE A 653 -8.75 -5.10 13.02
C ILE A 653 -8.53 -3.76 13.72
N GLU A 654 -9.32 -3.43 14.74
CA GLU A 654 -9.13 -2.26 15.60
C GLU A 654 -7.79 -2.30 16.34
N SER A 655 -7.42 -3.45 16.91
CA SER A 655 -6.09 -3.71 17.49
C SER A 655 -4.96 -3.60 16.46
N LEU A 656 -5.20 -3.88 15.18
CA LEU A 656 -4.21 -3.67 14.12
C LEU A 656 -4.11 -2.18 13.75
N ILE A 657 -5.22 -1.48 13.52
CA ILE A 657 -5.25 -0.05 13.15
C ILE A 657 -4.58 0.84 14.22
N THR A 658 -4.68 0.43 15.49
CA THR A 658 -4.02 1.08 16.64
C THR A 658 -2.51 0.79 16.72
N THR A 659 -2.05 -0.44 16.44
CA THR A 659 -0.64 -0.86 16.60
C THR A 659 0.23 -0.75 15.34
N ILE A 660 -0.38 -0.61 14.16
CA ILE A 660 0.34 -0.55 12.87
C ILE A 660 1.10 0.79 12.71
N GLU A 661 2.42 0.71 12.86
CA GLU A 661 3.35 1.85 12.77
C GLU A 661 4.20 1.84 11.48
N GLY A 662 5.02 2.89 11.32
CA GLY A 662 5.96 3.02 10.20
C GLY A 662 5.25 3.07 8.85
N GLY A 663 5.88 2.48 7.83
CA GLY A 663 5.28 2.05 6.56
C GLY A 663 4.69 0.63 6.63
N GLY A 664 4.09 0.25 7.75
CA GLY A 664 3.55 -1.08 8.01
C GLY A 664 2.31 -1.41 7.18
N LYS A 665 2.13 -2.70 6.86
CA LYS A 665 1.05 -3.17 5.97
C LYS A 665 0.70 -4.64 6.18
N LEU A 666 -0.58 -4.93 6.38
CA LEU A 666 -1.16 -6.27 6.34
C LEU A 666 -2.00 -6.44 5.08
N ARG A 667 -1.84 -7.57 4.38
CA ARG A 667 -2.74 -8.03 3.32
C ARG A 667 -3.30 -9.41 3.65
N LEU A 668 -4.62 -9.53 3.66
CA LEU A 668 -5.40 -10.75 3.86
C LEU A 668 -6.14 -11.13 2.57
N ALA A 669 -5.97 -12.36 2.09
CA ALA A 669 -6.53 -12.83 0.83
C ALA A 669 -7.15 -14.23 0.93
N SER A 670 -8.25 -14.43 0.19
CA SER A 670 -9.00 -15.69 0.12
C SER A 670 -9.57 -15.91 -1.27
N GLY A 671 -9.32 -17.07 -1.88
CA GLY A 671 -9.93 -17.43 -3.15
C GLY A 671 -9.34 -18.66 -3.81
N THR A 672 -9.32 -18.69 -5.13
CA THR A 672 -9.06 -19.91 -5.92
C THR A 672 -7.87 -19.76 -6.84
N SER A 673 -7.22 -20.88 -7.16
CA SER A 673 -6.39 -21.04 -8.35
C SER A 673 -6.82 -22.28 -9.13
N LEU A 674 -7.17 -22.08 -10.39
CA LEU A 674 -7.35 -23.13 -11.41
C LEU A 674 -6.10 -23.16 -12.29
N GLY A 675 -5.73 -24.31 -12.85
CA GLY A 675 -4.63 -24.37 -13.82
C GLY A 675 -4.50 -25.72 -14.52
N VAL A 676 -3.65 -25.75 -15.54
CA VAL A 676 -3.24 -26.94 -16.30
C VAL A 676 -1.71 -27.01 -16.30
N ASN A 677 -1.16 -28.22 -16.21
CA ASN A 677 0.29 -28.46 -16.22
C ASN A 677 0.66 -29.74 -16.99
N THR A 678 1.23 -29.57 -18.18
CA THR A 678 1.68 -30.69 -19.04
C THR A 678 2.99 -31.31 -18.59
N GLY A 679 3.78 -30.65 -17.73
CA GLY A 679 4.97 -31.23 -17.08
C GLY A 679 4.68 -32.42 -16.14
N THR A 680 3.41 -32.84 -16.07
CA THR A 680 2.98 -34.11 -15.48
C THR A 680 3.01 -35.28 -16.46
N ILE A 681 3.19 -35.02 -17.76
CA ILE A 681 3.13 -35.97 -18.88
C ILE A 681 4.53 -36.14 -19.48
N SER A 682 5.23 -37.23 -19.14
CA SER A 682 6.54 -37.56 -19.72
C SER A 682 6.43 -38.66 -20.78
N THR A 683 6.83 -38.37 -22.02
CA THR A 683 6.96 -39.34 -23.11
C THR A 683 8.32 -40.06 -23.05
N GLY A 684 8.36 -41.20 -22.37
CA GLY A 684 9.58 -42.02 -22.28
C GLY A 684 9.86 -42.77 -23.58
N LEU A 685 10.85 -42.35 -24.36
CA LEU A 685 11.39 -43.11 -25.49
C LEU A 685 12.06 -44.39 -24.98
N GLN A 686 11.54 -45.56 -25.37
CA GLN A 686 12.14 -46.86 -25.03
C GLN A 686 12.89 -47.53 -26.19
N ASN A 687 12.97 -46.86 -27.35
CA ASN A 687 13.43 -47.46 -28.60
C ASN A 687 14.89 -47.13 -28.97
N ALA A 688 15.70 -46.57 -28.07
CA ALA A 688 17.14 -46.38 -28.25
C ALA A 688 17.93 -47.71 -28.09
N ARG A 689 17.46 -48.80 -28.73
CA ARG A 689 18.10 -50.11 -28.72
C ARG A 689 19.35 -50.11 -29.59
N GLN A 690 20.48 -49.69 -29.01
CA GLN A 690 21.79 -50.37 -29.09
C GLN A 690 22.92 -49.57 -28.43
N ALA A 691 22.79 -48.24 -28.29
CA ALA A 691 23.90 -47.38 -27.85
C ALA A 691 23.94 -47.00 -26.36
N LEU A 692 22.80 -46.99 -25.64
CA LEU A 692 22.74 -46.49 -24.25
C LEU A 692 21.87 -47.37 -23.34
N ALA A 693 22.45 -47.89 -22.26
CA ALA A 693 21.77 -48.75 -21.28
C ALA A 693 20.88 -47.98 -20.26
N VAL A 694 20.67 -46.68 -20.45
CA VAL A 694 20.00 -45.80 -19.48
C VAL A 694 18.84 -45.05 -20.14
N PRO A 695 17.58 -45.21 -19.68
CA PRO A 695 16.43 -44.54 -20.28
C PRO A 695 16.45 -43.02 -20.05
N VAL A 696 16.53 -42.29 -21.16
CA VAL A 696 16.35 -40.84 -21.24
C VAL A 696 14.87 -40.53 -21.54
N ALA A 697 14.30 -39.55 -20.87
CA ALA A 697 12.97 -39.02 -21.18
C ALA A 697 13.02 -37.50 -21.36
N ILE A 698 12.50 -37.03 -22.48
CA ILE A 698 12.32 -35.59 -22.79
C ILE A 698 10.91 -35.20 -22.31
N GLN A 699 10.76 -33.97 -21.82
CA GLN A 699 9.53 -33.46 -21.21
C GLN A 699 9.26 -32.03 -21.70
N ALA A 700 7.99 -31.73 -22.02
CA ALA A 700 7.53 -30.41 -22.42
C ALA A 700 6.67 -29.80 -21.30
N ASP A 701 7.22 -28.78 -20.65
CA ASP A 701 6.70 -28.13 -19.45
C ASP A 701 5.86 -26.90 -19.84
N PHE A 702 4.61 -27.10 -20.27
CA PHE A 702 3.62 -26.03 -20.40
C PHE A 702 2.77 -25.94 -19.14
N HIS A 703 2.67 -24.75 -18.57
CA HIS A 703 1.85 -24.48 -17.40
C HIS A 703 1.06 -23.18 -17.59
N ALA A 704 -0.26 -23.28 -17.51
CA ALA A 704 -1.17 -22.14 -17.50
C ALA A 704 -1.97 -22.17 -16.19
N SER A 705 -2.11 -21.04 -15.49
CA SER A 705 -2.96 -20.95 -14.30
C SER A 705 -3.65 -19.60 -14.16
N HIS A 706 -4.82 -19.61 -13.55
CA HIS A 706 -5.63 -18.45 -13.22
C HIS A 706 -5.98 -18.47 -11.72
N LYS A 707 -5.35 -17.56 -10.98
CA LYS A 707 -5.65 -17.23 -9.56
C LYS A 707 -6.70 -16.12 -9.52
N ARG A 708 -7.68 -16.20 -8.61
CA ARG A 708 -8.64 -15.14 -8.33
C ARG A 708 -8.97 -15.10 -6.84
N GLN A 709 -8.48 -14.09 -6.13
CA GLN A 709 -8.72 -13.87 -4.70
C GLN A 709 -9.62 -12.66 -4.46
N ALA A 710 -10.39 -12.70 -3.38
CA ALA A 710 -10.84 -11.51 -2.67
C ALA A 710 -9.70 -11.07 -1.73
N VAL A 711 -9.50 -9.77 -1.57
CA VAL A 711 -8.40 -9.19 -0.79
C VAL A 711 -8.94 -8.08 0.10
N VAL A 712 -8.52 -8.07 1.36
CA VAL A 712 -8.57 -6.91 2.26
C VAL A 712 -7.13 -6.58 2.61
N GLU A 713 -6.76 -5.31 2.58
CA GLU A 713 -5.41 -4.85 2.92
C GLU A 713 -5.53 -3.60 3.79
N ILE A 714 -4.82 -3.59 4.92
CA ILE A 714 -4.78 -2.51 5.90
C ILE A 714 -3.32 -2.04 5.97
N ALA A 715 -3.07 -0.76 5.77
CA ALA A 715 -1.72 -0.21 5.79
C ALA A 715 -1.66 1.17 6.44
N ARG A 716 -0.51 1.52 7.00
CA ARG A 716 -0.22 2.88 7.44
C ARG A 716 0.86 3.44 6.52
N GLY A 717 0.49 4.44 5.73
CA GLY A 717 1.41 5.26 4.98
C GLY A 717 1.83 6.48 5.79
N SER A 718 2.80 7.22 5.26
CA SER A 718 3.05 8.61 5.67
C SER A 718 1.91 9.56 5.24
N HIS A 719 1.12 9.15 4.25
CA HIS A 719 -0.02 9.89 3.70
C HIS A 719 -1.35 9.68 4.45
N GLY A 720 -1.43 8.69 5.34
CA GLY A 720 -2.70 8.28 5.95
C GLY A 720 -2.75 6.81 6.37
N ARG A 721 -3.92 6.36 6.83
CA ARG A 721 -4.23 4.94 7.03
C ARG A 721 -5.15 4.46 5.92
N ASP A 722 -4.77 3.38 5.26
CA ASP A 722 -5.42 2.80 4.09
C ASP A 722 -6.15 1.49 4.45
N LEU A 723 -7.40 1.35 4.02
CA LEU A 723 -8.17 0.11 4.00
C LEU A 723 -8.64 -0.17 2.57
N PHE A 724 -7.97 -1.09 1.88
CA PHE A 724 -8.37 -1.56 0.56
C PHE A 724 -9.28 -2.78 0.65
N VAL A 725 -10.39 -2.77 -0.09
CA VAL A 725 -11.32 -3.89 -0.21
C VAL A 725 -11.54 -4.22 -1.69
N GLY A 726 -11.00 -5.35 -2.14
CA GLY A 726 -10.89 -5.64 -3.57
C GLY A 726 -10.78 -7.11 -3.95
N THR A 727 -10.27 -7.30 -5.15
CA THR A 727 -10.07 -8.60 -5.81
C THR A 727 -8.77 -8.57 -6.59
N ASP A 728 -7.95 -9.61 -6.45
CA ASP A 728 -6.72 -9.83 -7.19
C ASP A 728 -6.92 -11.01 -8.15
N LYS A 729 -6.67 -10.79 -9.44
CA LYS A 729 -6.59 -11.81 -10.48
C LYS A 729 -5.12 -11.99 -10.85
N THR A 730 -4.66 -13.22 -11.01
CA THR A 730 -3.33 -13.51 -11.56
C THR A 730 -3.45 -14.54 -12.66
N VAL A 731 -2.97 -14.24 -13.86
CA VAL A 731 -2.80 -15.20 -14.95
C VAL A 731 -1.31 -15.47 -15.09
N LEU A 732 -0.91 -16.73 -15.00
CA LEU A 732 0.47 -17.17 -15.24
C LEU A 732 0.49 -18.15 -16.41
N ALA A 733 1.41 -17.92 -17.35
CA ALA A 733 1.65 -18.78 -18.50
C ALA A 733 3.16 -18.99 -18.66
N ALA A 734 3.59 -20.24 -18.58
CA ALA A 734 4.98 -20.66 -18.67
C ALA A 734 5.16 -21.79 -19.67
N ALA A 735 6.26 -21.73 -20.43
CA ALA A 735 6.66 -22.72 -21.41
C ALA A 735 8.14 -23.09 -21.21
N GLY A 736 8.43 -24.38 -21.20
CA GLY A 736 9.77 -24.91 -21.02
C GLY A 736 9.95 -26.33 -21.50
N PHE A 737 11.18 -26.79 -21.42
CA PHE A 737 11.61 -28.12 -21.83
C PHE A 737 12.55 -28.71 -20.77
N GLY A 738 12.58 -30.03 -20.67
CA GLY A 738 13.48 -30.72 -19.76
C GLY A 738 13.86 -32.11 -20.24
N ALA A 739 14.96 -32.60 -19.71
CA ALA A 739 15.43 -33.96 -19.90
C ALA A 739 15.67 -34.61 -18.53
N SER A 740 15.25 -35.85 -18.38
CA SER A 740 15.49 -36.66 -17.19
C SER A 740 16.07 -38.02 -17.57
N VAL A 741 17.18 -38.38 -16.94
CA VAL A 741 17.84 -39.67 -17.04
C VAL A 741 17.50 -40.46 -15.79
N GLY A 742 17.15 -41.74 -15.91
CA GLY A 742 16.81 -42.56 -14.74
C GLY A 742 17.36 -43.98 -14.82
N TYR A 743 17.69 -44.55 -13.66
CA TYR A 743 18.14 -45.93 -13.54
C TYR A 743 17.15 -46.73 -12.68
N ASP A 744 16.72 -47.88 -13.19
CA ASP A 744 15.77 -48.78 -12.52
C ASP A 744 16.54 -49.98 -11.95
N PHE A 745 16.56 -50.13 -10.63
CA PHE A 745 17.14 -51.28 -9.93
C PHE A 745 16.04 -52.11 -9.24
N LYS A 746 16.24 -53.42 -9.15
CA LYS A 746 15.35 -54.35 -8.44
C LYS A 746 15.83 -54.53 -7.00
N VAL A 747 14.90 -54.48 -6.05
CA VAL A 747 15.15 -54.79 -4.63
C VAL A 747 13.98 -55.64 -4.14
N LEU A 748 14.23 -56.94 -3.95
CA LEU A 748 13.20 -57.98 -3.86
C LEU A 748 12.22 -57.87 -5.07
N GLN A 749 10.91 -58.10 -4.84
CA GLN A 749 9.87 -57.96 -5.87
C GLN A 749 9.64 -56.50 -6.32
N ASN A 750 10.17 -55.52 -5.59
CA ASN A 750 9.94 -54.10 -5.85
C ASN A 750 11.00 -53.50 -6.80
N ARG A 751 10.57 -52.53 -7.62
CA ARG A 751 11.43 -51.81 -8.57
C ARG A 751 11.57 -50.36 -8.11
N ILE A 752 12.81 -49.96 -7.84
CA ILE A 752 13.18 -48.62 -7.40
C ILE A 752 13.79 -47.88 -8.58
N ARG A 753 13.38 -46.63 -8.78
CA ARG A 753 13.89 -45.73 -9.82
C ARG A 753 14.64 -44.57 -9.21
N ALA A 754 15.95 -44.52 -9.39
CA ALA A 754 16.68 -43.26 -9.30
C ALA A 754 16.42 -42.44 -10.58
N MET A 755 16.32 -41.12 -10.46
CA MET A 755 16.17 -40.20 -11.58
C MET A 755 16.92 -38.91 -11.27
N VAL A 756 17.61 -38.35 -12.27
CA VAL A 756 18.17 -36.99 -12.27
C VAL A 756 17.67 -36.29 -13.52
N GLY A 757 17.28 -35.02 -13.40
CA GLY A 757 16.81 -34.24 -14.56
C GLY A 757 17.02 -32.75 -14.41
N ALA A 758 17.11 -32.09 -15.55
CA ALA A 758 17.21 -30.65 -15.69
C ALA A 758 16.08 -30.14 -16.59
N SER A 759 15.53 -28.96 -16.27
CA SER A 759 14.51 -28.29 -17.10
C SER A 759 14.76 -26.80 -17.16
N ALA A 760 14.74 -26.23 -18.36
CA ALA A 760 14.74 -24.81 -18.59
C ALA A 760 13.33 -24.33 -18.96
N VAL A 761 12.86 -23.30 -18.26
CA VAL A 761 11.64 -22.55 -18.59
C VAL A 761 12.12 -21.16 -19.03
N PRO A 762 12.43 -20.96 -20.32
CA PRO A 762 12.95 -19.69 -20.82
C PRO A 762 11.89 -18.59 -20.83
N ILE A 763 10.60 -18.92 -20.76
CA ILE A 763 9.50 -17.95 -20.71
C ILE A 763 8.50 -18.37 -19.63
N ASP A 764 8.37 -17.56 -18.58
CA ASP A 764 7.32 -17.64 -17.56
C ASP A 764 6.78 -16.22 -17.32
N VAL A 765 5.56 -15.97 -17.81
CA VAL A 765 4.90 -14.67 -17.85
C VAL A 765 3.75 -14.65 -16.85
N GLU A 766 3.76 -13.67 -15.96
CA GLU A 766 2.75 -13.43 -14.94
C GLU A 766 2.10 -12.06 -15.18
N LYS A 767 0.76 -12.06 -15.32
CA LYS A 767 -0.08 -10.86 -15.41
C LYS A 767 -1.02 -10.80 -14.20
N GLY A 768 -0.83 -9.82 -13.33
CA GLY A 768 -1.69 -9.51 -12.20
C GLY A 768 -2.63 -8.33 -12.49
N GLU A 769 -3.85 -8.37 -11.96
CA GLU A 769 -4.84 -7.31 -12.00
C GLU A 769 -5.57 -7.26 -10.64
N ARG A 770 -5.29 -6.24 -9.84
CA ARG A 770 -5.93 -5.96 -8.56
C ARG A 770 -6.85 -4.76 -8.70
N VAL A 771 -8.14 -4.98 -8.49
CA VAL A 771 -9.19 -3.95 -8.58
C VAL A 771 -10.10 -3.95 -7.35
N GLY A 772 -10.43 -2.77 -6.84
CA GLY A 772 -11.23 -2.60 -5.62
C GLY A 772 -11.36 -1.16 -5.16
N VAL A 773 -12.01 -0.98 -4.00
CA VAL A 773 -12.15 0.33 -3.33
C VAL A 773 -10.99 0.52 -2.36
N MET A 774 -10.46 1.73 -2.29
CA MET A 774 -9.61 2.23 -1.22
C MET A 774 -10.43 3.16 -0.33
N TYR A 775 -10.45 2.90 0.96
CA TYR A 775 -10.76 3.90 1.98
C TYR A 775 -9.45 4.40 2.54
N ARG A 776 -9.33 5.71 2.79
CA ARG A 776 -8.12 6.32 3.32
C ARG A 776 -8.48 7.42 4.31
N ALA A 777 -8.10 7.24 5.57
CA ALA A 777 -8.03 8.35 6.51
C ALA A 777 -6.80 9.19 6.14
N VAL A 778 -7.05 10.38 5.56
CA VAL A 778 -6.05 11.37 5.16
C VAL A 778 -5.35 11.91 6.39
N ARG A 779 -4.01 12.00 6.34
CA ARG A 779 -3.21 12.43 7.48
C ARG A 779 -3.21 13.95 7.61
N GLN A 780 -4.01 14.46 8.55
CA GLN A 780 -4.18 15.91 8.75
C GLN A 780 -2.90 16.57 9.30
N VAL A 781 -2.65 17.82 8.90
CA VAL A 781 -1.49 18.62 9.32
C VAL A 781 -1.89 19.54 10.47
N THR A 782 -1.13 19.51 11.56
CA THR A 782 -1.45 20.25 12.81
C THR A 782 -0.83 21.65 12.85
N GLN A 783 0.23 21.89 12.07
CA GLN A 783 0.96 23.15 12.03
C GLN A 783 1.56 23.33 10.63
N ALA A 784 1.41 24.52 10.04
CA ALA A 784 2.03 24.85 8.76
C ALA A 784 3.57 24.79 8.86
N ALA A 785 4.24 24.50 7.74
CA ALA A 785 5.69 24.54 7.66
C ALA A 785 6.20 25.99 7.79
N GLY A 786 7.42 26.17 8.30
CA GLY A 786 8.06 27.48 8.44
C GLY A 786 8.83 27.89 7.18
N PRO A 787 9.63 28.97 7.28
CA PRO A 787 10.49 29.45 6.21
C PRO A 787 11.57 28.46 5.73
N HIS A 788 11.77 27.35 6.44
CA HIS A 788 12.71 26.28 6.06
C HIS A 788 11.95 25.05 5.54
N ALA A 789 10.92 25.30 4.75
CA ALA A 789 9.94 24.33 4.25
C ALA A 789 10.53 23.08 3.56
N ASP A 790 11.76 23.12 3.05
CA ASP A 790 12.46 21.97 2.49
C ASP A 790 12.85 20.93 3.57
N TRP A 791 13.13 21.33 4.80
CA TRP A 791 13.61 20.45 5.90
C TRP A 791 12.74 20.44 7.16
N ASP A 792 11.83 21.41 7.35
CA ASP A 792 10.98 21.48 8.54
C ASP A 792 10.15 20.20 8.78
N ALA A 793 10.17 19.71 10.02
CA ALA A 793 9.41 18.54 10.45
C ALA A 793 7.92 18.88 10.67
N VAL A 794 7.10 18.77 9.61
CA VAL A 794 5.65 18.98 9.68
C VAL A 794 5.02 18.01 10.69
N LYS A 795 4.31 18.57 11.68
CA LYS A 795 3.53 17.82 12.65
C LYS A 795 2.19 17.43 12.04
N TYR A 796 1.80 16.19 12.27
CA TYR A 796 0.57 15.60 11.76
C TYR A 796 -0.25 15.01 12.89
N ASP A 797 -1.57 15.09 12.78
CA ASP A 797 -2.47 14.45 13.73
C ASP A 797 -2.65 12.95 13.39
N ASP A 798 -1.64 12.16 13.75
CA ASP A 798 -1.69 10.69 13.66
C ASP A 798 -2.77 10.06 14.57
N ALA A 799 -3.37 10.81 15.50
CA ALA A 799 -4.41 10.36 16.43
C ALA A 799 -5.82 10.54 15.85
N ALA A 800 -6.21 11.74 15.39
CA ALA A 800 -7.45 11.92 14.63
C ALA A 800 -7.47 11.03 13.37
N THR A 801 -6.32 10.91 12.67
CA THR A 801 -6.15 9.99 11.53
C THR A 801 -6.29 8.50 11.93
N ARG A 802 -6.04 8.15 13.19
CA ARG A 802 -6.27 6.80 13.74
C ARG A 802 -7.75 6.61 14.06
N GLU A 803 -8.35 7.54 14.79
CA GLU A 803 -9.74 7.46 15.25
C GLU A 803 -10.74 7.52 14.09
N ALA A 804 -10.52 8.35 13.06
CA ALA A 804 -11.34 8.33 11.85
C ALA A 804 -11.33 6.97 11.13
N MET A 805 -10.17 6.29 11.09
CA MET A 805 -10.05 4.94 10.51
C MET A 805 -10.71 3.86 11.39
N ILE A 806 -10.66 4.01 12.72
CA ILE A 806 -11.36 3.12 13.67
C ILE A 806 -12.87 3.31 13.56
N ALA A 807 -13.37 4.54 13.54
CA ALA A 807 -14.78 4.87 13.38
C ALA A 807 -15.35 4.29 12.09
N LEU A 808 -14.69 4.52 10.95
CA LEU A 808 -15.08 3.96 9.66
C LEU A 808 -15.06 2.42 9.65
N SER A 809 -14.05 1.81 10.29
CA SER A 809 -13.98 0.35 10.43
C SER A 809 -15.15 -0.17 11.27
N ASN A 810 -15.38 0.38 12.45
CA ASN A 810 -16.46 -0.03 13.35
C ASN A 810 -17.84 0.17 12.71
N TRP A 811 -18.06 1.28 11.99
CA TRP A 811 -19.28 1.52 11.19
C TRP A 811 -19.50 0.45 10.11
N LEU A 812 -18.46 0.10 9.33
CA LEU A 812 -18.55 -0.97 8.32
C LEU A 812 -18.90 -2.34 8.92
N PHE A 813 -18.48 -2.61 10.16
CA PHE A 813 -18.82 -3.83 10.90
C PHE A 813 -20.23 -3.78 11.51
N GLN A 814 -20.63 -2.65 12.09
CA GLN A 814 -21.96 -2.39 12.66
C GLN A 814 -23.06 -2.50 11.59
N GLN A 815 -22.87 -1.88 10.43
CA GLN A 815 -23.79 -2.03 9.28
C GLN A 815 -23.90 -3.48 8.78
N ALA A 816 -22.88 -4.32 9.03
CA ALA A 816 -22.93 -5.73 8.68
C ALA A 816 -23.73 -6.56 9.69
N THR A 817 -23.89 -6.13 10.95
CA THR A 817 -24.66 -6.82 12.00
C THR A 817 -26.09 -6.30 12.15
N GLU A 818 -26.32 -4.99 12.11
CA GLU A 818 -27.64 -4.36 12.28
C GLU A 818 -28.65 -4.88 11.25
N HIS A 819 -28.29 -4.83 9.96
CA HIS A 819 -29.15 -5.30 8.86
C HIS A 819 -29.11 -6.83 8.68
N ARG A 820 -29.12 -7.59 9.79
CA ARG A 820 -29.13 -9.08 9.88
C ARG A 820 -29.97 -9.70 8.75
N GLU A 821 -31.25 -9.37 8.76
CA GLU A 821 -32.31 -10.06 8.02
C GLU A 821 -32.55 -9.51 6.61
N ARG A 822 -32.58 -8.17 6.46
CA ARG A 822 -32.82 -7.49 5.18
C ARG A 822 -31.61 -6.60 4.82
N PRO A 823 -30.64 -7.10 4.03
CA PRO A 823 -29.43 -6.35 3.73
C PRO A 823 -29.73 -5.12 2.83
N PRO A 824 -29.15 -3.94 3.11
CA PRO A 824 -29.42 -2.71 2.36
C PRO A 824 -28.91 -2.75 0.92
N GLY A 825 -29.54 -1.94 0.06
CA GLY A 825 -29.13 -1.73 -1.33
C GLY A 825 -27.77 -1.01 -1.46
N ALA A 826 -27.19 -1.01 -2.66
CA ALA A 826 -25.87 -0.42 -2.91
C ALA A 826 -25.83 1.08 -2.61
N ASP A 827 -26.89 1.78 -3.01
CA ASP A 827 -27.07 3.23 -2.85
C ASP A 827 -27.41 3.58 -1.40
N ALA A 828 -28.24 2.79 -0.72
CA ALA A 828 -28.52 2.98 0.71
C ALA A 828 -27.25 2.90 1.58
N VAL A 829 -26.37 1.92 1.31
CA VAL A 829 -25.07 1.81 1.99
C VAL A 829 -24.15 3.00 1.67
N TRP A 830 -24.21 3.54 0.46
CA TRP A 830 -23.43 4.71 0.06
C TRP A 830 -23.92 6.00 0.72
N ASN A 831 -25.23 6.20 0.77
CA ASN A 831 -25.85 7.38 1.39
C ASN A 831 -25.62 7.38 2.91
N ALA A 832 -25.74 6.22 3.56
CA ALA A 832 -25.40 6.08 4.98
C ALA A 832 -23.90 6.27 5.26
N LEU A 833 -23.00 5.82 4.35
CA LEU A 833 -21.57 6.13 4.43
C LEU A 833 -21.32 7.64 4.29
N ALA A 834 -21.96 8.28 3.32
CA ALA A 834 -21.84 9.72 3.09
C ALA A 834 -22.30 10.53 4.32
N GLN A 835 -23.42 10.13 4.95
CA GLN A 835 -23.89 10.73 6.21
C GLN A 835 -22.88 10.53 7.35
N HIS A 836 -22.35 9.32 7.54
CA HIS A 836 -21.28 9.07 8.54
C HIS A 836 -20.04 9.92 8.28
N CYS A 837 -19.62 10.07 7.02
CA CYS A 837 -18.52 10.93 6.59
C CYS A 837 -18.90 12.42 6.41
N SER A 838 -20.09 12.86 6.85
CA SER A 838 -20.52 14.28 6.86
C SER A 838 -20.67 14.85 8.28
N GLY A 839 -20.46 14.04 9.31
CA GLY A 839 -20.44 14.50 10.71
C GLY A 839 -19.15 15.25 11.09
N ALA A 840 -19.04 15.62 12.36
CA ALA A 840 -17.82 16.24 12.89
C ALA A 840 -16.58 15.34 12.65
N GLY A 841 -15.59 15.86 11.92
CA GLY A 841 -14.40 15.12 11.47
C GLY A 841 -14.52 14.43 10.09
N GLY A 842 -15.64 14.59 9.38
CA GLY A 842 -15.94 13.92 8.10
C GLY A 842 -14.91 14.14 6.97
N ASP A 843 -14.27 15.31 6.95
CA ASP A 843 -13.24 15.72 5.97
C ASP A 843 -11.99 14.83 5.94
N ALA A 844 -11.81 13.93 6.91
CA ALA A 844 -10.66 13.03 6.97
C ALA A 844 -10.73 11.82 6.02
N ILE A 845 -11.88 11.44 5.43
CA ILE A 845 -12.02 10.18 4.69
C ILE A 845 -12.03 10.40 3.16
N SER A 846 -11.01 9.88 2.47
CA SER A 846 -10.99 9.68 1.02
C SER A 846 -11.55 8.29 0.64
N VAL A 847 -12.38 8.22 -0.40
CA VAL A 847 -12.97 6.97 -0.92
C VAL A 847 -12.78 6.88 -2.43
N GLY A 848 -11.89 5.99 -2.87
CA GLY A 848 -11.45 5.90 -4.26
C GLY A 848 -11.56 4.51 -4.87
N TRP A 849 -11.61 4.43 -6.19
CA TRP A 849 -11.45 3.18 -6.95
C TRP A 849 -9.99 3.02 -7.42
N VAL A 850 -9.47 1.79 -7.32
CA VAL A 850 -8.09 1.44 -7.68
C VAL A 850 -8.07 0.41 -8.81
N ASP A 851 -7.26 0.66 -9.84
CA ASP A 851 -6.74 -0.36 -10.75
C ASP A 851 -5.22 -0.48 -10.59
N GLN A 852 -4.74 -1.67 -10.22
CA GLN A 852 -3.33 -2.03 -10.16
C GLN A 852 -3.06 -3.20 -11.10
N ARG A 853 -2.19 -2.98 -12.10
CA ARG A 853 -1.76 -3.97 -13.08
C ARG A 853 -0.30 -4.34 -12.84
N LYS A 854 0.01 -5.64 -12.84
CA LYS A 854 1.37 -6.17 -12.66
C LYS A 854 1.74 -7.05 -13.84
N HIS A 855 2.95 -6.88 -14.38
CA HIS A 855 3.52 -7.71 -15.43
C HIS A 855 4.94 -8.12 -15.05
N ARG A 856 5.17 -9.42 -14.91
CA ARG A 856 6.47 -10.00 -14.56
C ARG A 856 6.88 -11.06 -15.58
N LEU A 857 8.12 -11.00 -16.04
CA LEU A 857 8.78 -11.97 -16.90
C LEU A 857 9.89 -12.66 -16.10
N ARG A 858 9.81 -13.99 -16.04
CA ARG A 858 10.72 -14.88 -15.30
C ARG A 858 11.36 -15.88 -16.27
N HIS A 859 12.58 -16.28 -15.95
CA HIS A 859 13.33 -17.35 -16.59
C HIS A 859 13.77 -18.31 -15.48
N LYS A 860 13.53 -19.62 -15.61
CA LYS A 860 13.79 -20.60 -14.53
C LYS A 860 14.64 -21.77 -15.02
N LEU A 861 15.74 -22.02 -14.32
CA LEU A 861 16.54 -23.24 -14.46
C LEU A 861 16.27 -24.12 -13.25
N ARG A 862 15.82 -25.36 -13.48
CA ARG A 862 15.60 -26.35 -12.43
C ARG A 862 16.51 -27.55 -12.66
N VAL A 863 17.14 -28.05 -11.61
CA VAL A 863 17.95 -29.27 -11.62
C VAL A 863 17.56 -30.08 -10.38
N GLY A 864 17.29 -31.37 -10.53
CA GLY A 864 16.89 -32.19 -9.38
C GLY A 864 17.07 -33.68 -9.58
N GLY A 865 17.26 -34.38 -8.46
CA GLY A 865 17.37 -35.84 -8.39
C GLY A 865 16.40 -36.42 -7.36
N GLY A 866 15.94 -37.65 -7.57
CA GLY A 866 15.03 -38.31 -6.65
C GLY A 866 14.91 -39.81 -6.86
N VAL A 867 14.55 -40.52 -5.80
CA VAL A 867 14.43 -41.98 -5.75
C VAL A 867 12.97 -42.35 -5.49
N ASN A 868 12.38 -43.11 -6.41
CA ASN A 868 10.96 -43.46 -6.40
C ASN A 868 10.77 -44.97 -6.31
N VAL A 869 10.05 -45.43 -5.30
CA VAL A 869 9.65 -46.83 -5.13
C VAL A 869 8.30 -47.03 -5.82
N ARG A 870 8.14 -48.11 -6.60
CA ARG A 870 6.82 -48.54 -7.10
C ARG A 870 6.10 -49.34 -6.00
N VAL A 871 4.86 -48.96 -5.72
CA VAL A 871 3.89 -49.75 -4.94
C VAL A 871 2.89 -50.32 -5.94
N THR A 872 2.77 -51.65 -6.00
CA THR A 872 2.12 -52.32 -7.13
C THR A 872 0.72 -52.81 -6.78
N ALA A 873 -0.30 -52.23 -7.42
CA ALA A 873 -1.62 -52.84 -7.57
C ALA A 873 -1.80 -53.27 -9.05
N PRO A 874 -2.45 -54.41 -9.36
CA PRO A 874 -2.44 -54.98 -10.72
C PRO A 874 -2.94 -54.04 -11.82
N ALA A 875 -3.98 -53.25 -11.56
CA ALA A 875 -4.59 -52.33 -12.54
C ALA A 875 -3.98 -50.92 -12.57
N ALA A 876 -3.27 -50.49 -11.52
CA ALA A 876 -2.82 -49.12 -11.35
C ALA A 876 -1.50 -49.04 -10.54
N PRO A 877 -0.32 -49.05 -11.19
CA PRO A 877 0.96 -48.89 -10.49
C PRO A 877 1.14 -47.46 -9.97
N VAL A 878 1.13 -47.33 -8.64
CA VAL A 878 1.50 -46.10 -7.92
C VAL A 878 3.02 -46.07 -7.71
N ARG A 879 3.60 -44.89 -7.68
CA ARG A 879 4.98 -44.64 -7.24
C ARG A 879 4.97 -43.61 -6.13
N VAL A 880 5.82 -43.78 -5.13
CA VAL A 880 6.06 -42.81 -4.05
C VAL A 880 7.57 -42.68 -3.88
N GLY A 881 8.08 -41.45 -3.75
CA GLY A 881 9.53 -41.21 -3.79
C GLY A 881 10.00 -39.88 -3.24
N VAL A 882 11.18 -39.88 -2.61
CA VAL A 882 11.83 -38.66 -2.10
C VAL A 882 12.70 -38.07 -3.21
N GLY A 883 12.63 -36.75 -3.41
CA GLY A 883 13.48 -36.03 -4.35
C GLY A 883 13.86 -34.64 -3.87
N VAL A 884 14.98 -34.13 -4.39
CA VAL A 884 15.54 -32.81 -4.14
C VAL A 884 15.69 -32.07 -5.47
N ARG A 885 15.30 -30.80 -5.50
CA ARG A 885 15.32 -29.94 -6.68
C ARG A 885 15.87 -28.57 -6.32
N LEU A 886 17.01 -28.22 -6.90
CA LEU A 886 17.48 -26.86 -7.00
C LEU A 886 16.66 -26.11 -8.07
N THR A 887 16.34 -24.84 -7.85
CA THR A 887 15.73 -23.96 -8.85
C THR A 887 16.27 -22.55 -8.69
N GLY A 888 17.00 -22.11 -9.72
CA GLY A 888 17.34 -20.71 -9.93
C GLY A 888 16.24 -20.04 -10.77
N GLU A 889 15.81 -18.85 -10.36
CA GLU A 889 14.94 -17.97 -11.12
C GLU A 889 15.66 -16.65 -11.37
N ILE A 890 15.59 -16.13 -12.59
CA ILE A 890 15.94 -14.76 -12.94
C ILE A 890 14.67 -14.06 -13.41
N THR A 891 14.32 -12.94 -12.78
CA THR A 891 13.25 -12.03 -13.20
C THR A 891 13.88 -10.86 -13.94
N SER A 892 13.77 -10.89 -15.27
CA SER A 892 14.32 -9.85 -16.16
C SER A 892 13.52 -8.56 -16.15
N ARG A 893 12.22 -8.66 -15.86
CA ARG A 893 11.30 -7.52 -15.70
C ARG A 893 10.23 -7.87 -14.69
N ASP A 894 10.13 -7.10 -13.62
CA ASP A 894 8.92 -6.97 -12.81
C ASP A 894 8.44 -5.53 -12.92
N THR A 895 7.22 -5.31 -13.38
CA THR A 895 6.62 -3.98 -13.58
C THR A 895 5.25 -3.95 -12.95
N THR A 896 4.94 -2.87 -12.24
CA THR A 896 3.63 -2.66 -11.60
C THR A 896 3.21 -1.21 -11.80
N ALA A 897 2.02 -1.02 -12.36
CA ALA A 897 1.33 0.25 -12.46
C ALA A 897 0.11 0.23 -11.53
N MET A 898 -0.16 1.32 -10.83
CA MET A 898 -1.34 1.53 -10.00
C MET A 898 -1.85 2.94 -10.22
N ARG A 899 -3.17 3.06 -10.41
CA ARG A 899 -3.87 4.34 -10.50
C ARG A 899 -5.12 4.31 -9.63
N GLU A 900 -5.22 5.27 -8.73
CA GLU A 900 -6.46 5.58 -8.02
C GLU A 900 -7.21 6.66 -8.82
N THR A 901 -8.37 6.33 -9.39
CA THR A 901 -9.08 7.23 -10.31
C THR A 901 -9.81 8.36 -9.59
N THR A 902 -10.17 8.11 -8.34
CA THR A 902 -11.20 8.80 -7.55
C THR A 902 -10.80 8.80 -6.07
N GLY A 903 -11.51 9.59 -5.26
CA GLY A 903 -11.20 9.95 -3.89
C GLY A 903 -10.65 11.38 -3.77
N ILE A 904 -10.88 12.01 -2.62
CA ILE A 904 -10.25 13.28 -2.20
C ILE A 904 -8.72 13.20 -2.31
N MET A 905 -8.15 12.06 -1.91
CA MET A 905 -6.72 11.77 -1.98
C MET A 905 -6.42 10.58 -2.90
N ARG A 906 -5.74 10.84 -4.03
CA ARG A 906 -5.49 9.90 -5.15
C ARG A 906 -4.00 9.65 -5.37
N ALA A 907 -3.58 8.39 -5.40
CA ALA A 907 -2.21 7.98 -5.72
C ALA A 907 -2.06 7.40 -7.14
N GLU A 908 -1.01 7.82 -7.84
CA GLU A 908 -0.46 7.13 -9.01
C GLU A 908 0.88 6.50 -8.63
N GLN A 909 1.16 5.28 -9.08
CA GLN A 909 2.43 4.61 -8.76
C GLN A 909 2.90 3.73 -9.91
N TYR A 910 4.07 4.02 -10.47
CA TYR A 910 4.78 3.09 -11.35
C TYR A 910 6.02 2.55 -10.64
N SER A 911 6.27 1.25 -10.75
CA SER A 911 7.50 0.63 -10.25
C SER A 911 8.04 -0.40 -11.23
N GLN A 912 9.35 -0.37 -11.46
CA GLN A 912 10.07 -1.33 -12.27
C GLN A 912 11.27 -1.89 -11.53
N GLY A 913 11.44 -3.21 -11.61
CA GLY A 913 12.55 -3.92 -11.00
C GLY A 913 12.98 -5.14 -11.78
N HIS A 914 14.08 -5.73 -11.33
CA HIS A 914 14.63 -7.00 -11.80
C HIS A 914 15.30 -7.73 -10.64
N GLY A 915 15.63 -9.00 -10.81
CA GLY A 915 16.34 -9.76 -9.79
C GLY A 915 16.53 -11.23 -10.13
N GLY A 916 16.99 -12.00 -9.15
CA GLY A 916 17.06 -13.44 -9.19
C GLY A 916 17.04 -14.03 -7.78
N HIS A 917 16.58 -15.27 -7.67
CA HIS A 917 16.63 -16.01 -6.42
C HIS A 917 16.90 -17.50 -6.65
N MET A 918 17.58 -18.13 -5.70
CA MET A 918 17.86 -19.56 -5.72
C MET A 918 17.20 -20.27 -4.54
N THR A 919 16.51 -21.37 -4.86
CA THR A 919 15.67 -22.14 -3.95
C THR A 919 16.02 -23.62 -4.03
N VAL A 920 16.06 -24.30 -2.89
CA VAL A 920 16.08 -25.77 -2.82
C VAL A 920 14.71 -26.23 -2.37
N ARG A 921 14.15 -27.24 -3.04
CA ARG A 921 12.98 -28.00 -2.58
C ARG A 921 13.36 -29.47 -2.42
N ALA A 922 13.25 -30.00 -1.21
CA ALA A 922 13.25 -31.44 -0.93
C ALA A 922 11.81 -31.90 -0.68
N GLY A 923 11.44 -33.16 -0.98
CA GLY A 923 10.11 -33.64 -0.64
C GLY A 923 9.73 -35.01 -1.19
N VAL A 924 8.58 -35.50 -0.71
CA VAL A 924 7.91 -36.71 -1.18
C VAL A 924 7.04 -36.36 -2.38
N ASN A 925 7.15 -37.16 -3.44
CA ASN A 925 6.41 -37.10 -4.69
C ASN A 925 5.58 -38.40 -4.80
N TYR A 926 4.41 -38.35 -5.44
CA TYR A 926 3.75 -39.55 -5.93
C TYR A 926 3.44 -39.45 -7.43
N ALA A 927 3.32 -40.58 -8.12
CA ALA A 927 2.93 -40.65 -9.52
C ALA A 927 2.07 -41.89 -9.78
N VAL A 928 1.07 -41.75 -10.66
CA VAL A 928 0.14 -42.82 -11.04
C VAL A 928 0.31 -43.07 -12.54
N GLY A 929 0.70 -44.29 -12.92
CA GLY A 929 0.95 -44.62 -14.33
C GLY A 929 -0.14 -45.47 -14.96
N LYS A 930 -0.58 -45.12 -16.17
CA LYS A 930 -1.31 -46.03 -17.05
C LYS A 930 -0.37 -46.53 -18.17
N ARG A 931 -0.60 -47.77 -18.61
CA ARG A 931 0.03 -48.35 -19.81
C ARG A 931 -0.97 -48.29 -20.95
N PHE A 932 -0.55 -47.74 -22.07
CA PHE A 932 -1.23 -47.83 -23.35
C PHE A 932 -0.46 -48.79 -24.25
N TYR A 933 -1.16 -49.57 -25.04
CA TYR A 933 -0.57 -50.44 -26.06
C TYR A 933 -1.01 -49.91 -27.42
N THR A 934 -0.06 -49.52 -28.27
CA THR A 934 -0.34 -49.18 -29.66
C THR A 934 -0.11 -50.42 -30.54
N SER A 935 -0.96 -50.57 -31.55
CA SER A 935 -0.73 -51.49 -32.66
C SER A 935 0.51 -51.06 -33.45
N PRO A 936 1.19 -51.98 -34.14
CA PRO A 936 2.06 -51.60 -35.25
C PRO A 936 1.23 -50.94 -36.36
N ALA A 937 1.83 -50.02 -37.11
CA ALA A 937 1.26 -49.62 -38.38
C ALA A 937 1.42 -50.78 -39.38
N GLN A 938 0.47 -50.94 -40.29
CA GLN A 938 0.67 -51.80 -41.47
C GLN A 938 1.36 -50.96 -42.55
N ASP A 939 2.62 -51.28 -42.84
CA ASP A 939 3.32 -50.73 -43.99
C ASP A 939 2.80 -51.45 -45.25
N SER A 940 1.87 -50.82 -45.96
CA SER A 940 1.17 -51.37 -47.14
C SER A 940 2.04 -51.42 -48.41
N ALA A 941 3.25 -51.99 -48.30
CA ALA A 941 4.29 -51.93 -49.32
C ALA A 941 5.17 -53.21 -49.43
N ALA A 942 4.62 -54.39 -49.11
CA ALA A 942 5.34 -55.67 -49.20
C ALA A 942 4.41 -56.88 -49.48
N ALA A 943 3.65 -56.85 -50.57
CA ALA A 943 2.73 -57.92 -50.96
C ALA A 943 3.44 -59.06 -51.74
N GLY A 944 4.28 -59.84 -51.06
CA GLY A 944 4.82 -61.11 -51.57
C GLY A 944 4.08 -62.33 -50.98
N PRO A 945 3.68 -63.36 -51.76
CA PRO A 945 2.82 -64.44 -51.26
C PRO A 945 3.42 -65.36 -50.18
N THR A 946 4.73 -65.27 -49.93
CA THR A 946 5.48 -66.21 -49.07
C THR A 946 6.37 -65.49 -48.05
N ALA A 947 5.76 -64.78 -47.11
CA ALA A 947 6.44 -64.22 -45.94
C ALA A 947 5.67 -64.56 -44.66
N SER A 948 6.33 -65.29 -43.74
CA SER A 948 5.74 -65.63 -42.44
C SER A 948 5.62 -64.39 -41.56
N VAL A 949 4.43 -64.16 -40.99
CA VAL A 949 4.14 -62.98 -40.17
C VAL A 949 5.04 -62.95 -38.93
N PRO A 950 5.95 -61.97 -38.77
CA PRO A 950 6.70 -61.82 -37.53
C PRO A 950 5.74 -61.46 -36.40
N SER A 951 5.91 -62.05 -35.22
CA SER A 951 5.03 -61.82 -34.07
C SER A 951 5.15 -60.38 -33.55
N GLY A 952 4.33 -59.48 -34.11
CA GLY A 952 4.42 -58.03 -33.92
C GLY A 952 4.31 -57.60 -32.46
N GLY A 953 5.46 -57.33 -31.84
CA GLY A 953 5.55 -56.94 -30.43
C GLY A 953 4.73 -55.68 -30.13
N ARG A 954 3.64 -55.85 -29.37
CA ARG A 954 2.74 -54.76 -28.92
C ARG A 954 3.56 -53.60 -28.31
N ARG A 955 3.56 -52.45 -28.98
CA ARG A 955 4.33 -51.27 -28.61
C ARG A 955 3.69 -50.63 -27.36
N SER A 956 4.32 -50.72 -26.19
CA SER A 956 3.73 -50.21 -24.93
C SER A 956 4.24 -48.81 -24.55
N ILE A 957 3.38 -47.80 -24.67
CA ILE A 957 3.64 -46.44 -24.19
C ILE A 957 3.19 -46.36 -22.72
N THR A 958 4.12 -46.12 -21.80
CA THR A 958 3.79 -45.92 -20.37
C THR A 958 3.67 -44.43 -20.06
N GLN A 959 2.44 -43.91 -20.00
CA GLN A 959 2.18 -42.54 -19.58
C GLN A 959 2.08 -42.49 -18.05
N GLY A 960 3.10 -41.92 -17.41
CA GLY A 960 3.04 -41.53 -16.01
C GLY A 960 2.31 -40.20 -15.86
N PHE A 961 1.35 -40.12 -14.94
CA PHE A 961 0.87 -38.85 -14.40
C PHE A 961 1.63 -38.58 -13.10
N ASN A 962 2.53 -37.59 -13.11
CA ASN A 962 3.14 -37.11 -11.87
C ASN A 962 2.08 -36.37 -11.04
N GLY A 963 1.82 -36.87 -9.84
CA GLY A 963 0.90 -36.25 -8.89
C GLY A 963 1.58 -35.14 -8.08
N GLY A 964 0.78 -34.49 -7.22
CA GLY A 964 1.29 -33.48 -6.28
C GLY A 964 2.32 -34.02 -5.29
N THR A 965 2.99 -33.12 -4.59
CA THR A 965 3.99 -33.46 -3.57
C THR A 965 3.38 -33.31 -2.16
N PRO A 966 3.08 -34.40 -1.43
CA PRO A 966 2.40 -34.32 -0.12
C PRO A 966 3.29 -33.88 1.06
N LEU A 967 4.60 -33.84 0.90
CA LEU A 967 5.50 -33.28 1.93
C LEU A 967 6.64 -32.58 1.22
N THR A 968 6.77 -31.26 1.35
CA THR A 968 7.91 -30.51 0.79
C THR A 968 8.54 -29.57 1.81
N TYR A 969 9.86 -29.61 1.85
CA TYR A 969 10.68 -28.60 2.47
C TYR A 969 11.19 -27.70 1.35
N THR A 970 10.79 -26.43 1.33
CA THR A 970 11.35 -25.44 0.40
C THR A 970 12.15 -24.42 1.21
N LYS A 971 13.36 -24.07 0.77
CA LYS A 971 14.19 -23.02 1.37
C LYS A 971 14.79 -22.11 0.29
N GLN A 972 14.57 -20.81 0.42
CA GLN A 972 15.30 -19.77 -0.32
C GLN A 972 16.61 -19.43 0.41
N PHE A 973 17.71 -19.25 -0.34
CA PHE A 973 19.04 -19.05 0.27
C PHE A 973 19.95 -18.06 -0.47
N ALA A 974 19.59 -17.64 -1.67
CA ALA A 974 20.13 -16.46 -2.33
C ALA A 974 18.98 -15.67 -2.95
N GLU A 975 18.98 -14.35 -2.77
CA GLU A 975 18.05 -13.42 -3.40
C GLU A 975 18.78 -12.11 -3.67
N HIS A 976 18.64 -11.58 -4.88
CA HIS A 976 19.05 -10.24 -5.25
C HIS A 976 17.94 -9.64 -6.11
N SER A 977 17.49 -8.44 -5.78
CA SER A 977 16.57 -7.66 -6.60
C SER A 977 16.78 -6.20 -6.33
N HIS A 978 16.48 -5.41 -7.36
CA HIS A 978 16.63 -3.98 -7.39
C HIS A 978 15.35 -3.45 -8.04
N THR A 979 14.62 -2.57 -7.35
CA THR A 979 13.34 -2.01 -7.82
C THR A 979 13.33 -0.51 -7.59
N ALA A 980 13.11 0.25 -8.67
CA ALA A 980 12.77 1.67 -8.59
C ALA A 980 11.24 1.81 -8.59
N LYS A 981 10.73 2.74 -7.81
CA LYS A 981 9.30 3.03 -7.70
C LYS A 981 9.10 4.53 -7.52
N LEU A 982 8.32 5.12 -8.42
CA LEU A 982 7.83 6.48 -8.29
C LEU A 982 6.36 6.43 -7.87
N LYS A 983 6.01 7.13 -6.79
CA LYS A 983 4.63 7.35 -6.32
C LYS A 983 4.35 8.85 -6.29
N THR A 984 3.38 9.32 -7.07
CA THR A 984 2.80 10.66 -6.91
C THR A 984 1.47 10.55 -6.19
N VAL A 985 1.10 11.59 -5.43
CA VAL A 985 -0.10 11.61 -4.59
C VAL A 985 -0.71 12.99 -4.70
N HIS A 986 -2.00 13.04 -5.02
CA HIS A 986 -2.76 14.27 -5.08
C HIS A 986 -3.77 14.30 -3.93
N LEU A 987 -3.98 15.47 -3.33
CA LEU A 987 -4.96 15.75 -2.28
C LEU A 987 -5.75 16.99 -2.71
N ASP A 988 -7.06 16.86 -2.87
CA ASP A 988 -7.95 17.93 -3.36
C ASP A 988 -7.45 18.59 -4.66
N GLY A 989 -6.91 17.76 -5.57
CA GLY A 989 -6.30 18.18 -6.83
C GLY A 989 -4.79 18.46 -6.74
N ARG A 990 -4.34 19.13 -5.67
CA ARG A 990 -2.93 19.50 -5.43
C ARG A 990 -2.02 18.28 -5.31
N LEU A 991 -0.80 18.36 -5.82
CA LEU A 991 0.28 17.40 -5.60
C LEU A 991 0.79 17.52 -4.15
N ALA A 992 0.59 16.45 -3.36
CA ALA A 992 0.97 16.38 -1.97
C ALA A 992 2.48 16.02 -1.85
N ASP A 993 3.31 17.03 -2.10
CA ASP A 993 4.79 17.06 -2.04
C ASP A 993 5.43 16.04 -1.06
N ARG A 994 5.17 16.20 0.25
CA ARG A 994 5.79 15.44 1.34
C ARG A 994 5.37 13.98 1.41
N VAL A 995 4.43 13.55 0.58
CA VAL A 995 3.97 12.16 0.46
C VAL A 995 4.07 11.59 -0.97
N CYS A 996 4.68 12.34 -1.88
CA CYS A 996 5.21 11.86 -3.15
C CYS A 996 6.63 11.31 -2.94
N TYR A 997 6.93 10.13 -3.49
CA TYR A 997 8.17 9.41 -3.20
C TYR A 997 8.83 8.76 -4.40
N PHE A 998 10.17 8.81 -4.39
CA PHE A 998 11.03 7.91 -5.13
C PHE A 998 11.58 6.84 -4.17
N ASP A 999 11.02 5.63 -4.22
CA ASP A 999 11.47 4.46 -3.47
C ASP A 999 12.49 3.67 -4.30
N LYS A 1000 13.72 3.52 -3.79
CA LYS A 1000 14.82 2.70 -4.34
C LYS A 1000 15.02 1.48 -3.44
N GLU A 1001 14.48 0.33 -3.83
CA GLU A 1001 14.45 -0.91 -3.03
C GLU A 1001 15.52 -1.95 -3.44
N TYR A 1002 16.19 -2.53 -2.46
CA TYR A 1002 17.28 -3.50 -2.61
C TYR A 1002 17.04 -4.77 -1.78
N LYS A 1003 17.42 -5.94 -2.30
CA LYS A 1003 17.52 -7.18 -1.50
C LYS A 1003 18.94 -7.51 -1.03
N SER A 1004 19.95 -7.00 -1.74
CA SER A 1004 21.35 -7.30 -1.46
C SER A 1004 21.93 -6.31 -0.45
N ALA A 1005 22.11 -6.73 0.80
CA ALA A 1005 22.74 -5.91 1.85
C ALA A 1005 24.12 -5.39 1.41
N LYS A 1006 24.90 -6.23 0.72
CA LYS A 1006 26.26 -5.90 0.23
C LYS A 1006 26.29 -4.94 -0.96
N GLU A 1007 25.15 -4.70 -1.61
CA GLU A 1007 24.96 -3.71 -2.67
C GLU A 1007 24.49 -2.38 -2.05
N TYR A 1008 23.49 -2.46 -1.17
CA TYR A 1008 22.96 -1.33 -0.40
C TYR A 1008 24.02 -0.66 0.50
N LEU A 1009 24.76 -1.43 1.31
CA LEU A 1009 25.84 -0.92 2.16
C LEU A 1009 26.94 -0.22 1.36
N ALA A 1010 27.35 -0.80 0.23
CA ALA A 1010 28.36 -0.21 -0.63
C ALA A 1010 27.87 1.14 -1.19
N LEU A 1011 26.59 1.25 -1.56
CA LEU A 1011 26.00 2.50 -2.05
C LEU A 1011 25.91 3.56 -0.94
N ILE A 1012 25.38 3.23 0.25
CA ILE A 1012 25.28 4.25 1.32
C ILE A 1012 26.65 4.66 1.88
N ARG A 1013 27.60 3.72 2.04
CA ARG A 1013 28.99 4.04 2.45
C ARG A 1013 29.72 4.88 1.39
N SER A 1014 29.41 4.75 0.10
CA SER A 1014 30.02 5.57 -0.96
C SER A 1014 29.58 7.04 -0.97
N ALA A 1015 28.51 7.39 -0.25
CA ALA A 1015 28.00 8.75 -0.10
C ALA A 1015 27.92 9.17 1.39
N GLN A 1016 28.78 8.58 2.24
CA GLN A 1016 28.71 8.70 3.70
C GLN A 1016 28.69 10.15 4.20
N ASP A 1017 29.58 10.99 3.68
CA ASP A 1017 29.70 12.38 4.18
C ASP A 1017 28.44 13.20 3.88
N THR A 1018 27.78 12.94 2.75
CA THR A 1018 26.47 13.53 2.42
C THR A 1018 25.39 13.08 3.41
N TRP A 1019 25.38 11.79 3.80
CA TRP A 1019 24.44 11.31 4.83
C TRP A 1019 24.71 11.95 6.19
N ILE A 1020 25.98 12.10 6.60
CA ILE A 1020 26.36 12.71 7.89
C ILE A 1020 26.04 14.21 7.91
N ASP A 1021 26.26 14.94 6.81
CA ASP A 1021 25.88 16.35 6.67
C ASP A 1021 24.36 16.56 6.74
N MET A 1022 23.56 15.72 6.09
CA MET A 1022 22.09 15.79 6.22
C MET A 1022 21.60 15.43 7.64
N LEU A 1023 22.28 14.52 8.35
CA LEU A 1023 21.95 14.15 9.73
C LEU A 1023 22.36 15.23 10.75
N SER A 1024 23.46 15.94 10.53
CA SER A 1024 23.95 16.98 11.45
C SER A 1024 23.04 18.22 11.47
N ARG A 1025 22.37 18.51 10.34
CA ARG A 1025 21.40 19.61 10.16
C ARG A 1025 20.08 19.44 10.92
N LYS A 1026 19.85 18.30 11.58
CA LYS A 1026 18.69 18.10 12.48
C LYS A 1026 18.73 19.08 13.67
N PRO A 1027 17.58 19.47 14.23
CA PRO A 1027 17.52 20.15 15.52
C PRO A 1027 18.24 19.31 16.61
N GLY A 1028 19.29 19.87 17.23
CA GLY A 1028 20.12 19.15 18.20
C GLY A 1028 20.97 18.02 17.60
N GLY A 1029 21.33 18.14 16.31
CA GLY A 1029 22.35 17.33 15.66
C GLY A 1029 23.77 17.86 15.92
N THR A 1030 24.74 16.94 15.96
CA THR A 1030 26.18 17.25 15.85
C THR A 1030 26.80 16.27 14.86
N VAL A 1031 27.95 16.61 14.27
CA VAL A 1031 28.62 15.73 13.29
C VAL A 1031 28.99 14.37 13.91
N GLU A 1032 29.39 14.34 15.17
CA GLU A 1032 29.70 13.11 15.92
C GLU A 1032 28.46 12.24 16.16
N LYS A 1033 27.36 12.85 16.61
CA LYS A 1033 26.08 12.16 16.81
C LYS A 1033 25.51 11.63 15.50
N ALA A 1034 25.58 12.43 14.43
CA ALA A 1034 25.20 12.05 13.07
C ALA A 1034 26.03 10.87 12.54
N ARG A 1035 27.35 10.90 12.77
CA ARG A 1035 28.27 9.81 12.43
C ARG A 1035 27.89 8.52 13.17
N LYS A 1036 27.64 8.59 14.47
CA LYS A 1036 27.19 7.44 15.27
C LYS A 1036 25.82 6.90 14.83
N GLU A 1037 24.83 7.77 14.60
CA GLU A 1037 23.50 7.36 14.07
C GLU A 1037 23.62 6.60 12.72
N PHE A 1038 24.59 6.97 11.88
CA PHE A 1038 24.88 6.28 10.62
C PHE A 1038 25.63 4.95 10.79
N GLU A 1039 26.59 4.88 11.73
CA GLU A 1039 27.32 3.66 12.10
C GLU A 1039 26.37 2.60 12.69
N ASP A 1040 25.55 2.97 13.68
CA ASP A 1040 24.56 2.10 14.32
C ASP A 1040 23.55 1.56 13.29
N TYR A 1041 23.12 2.39 12.34
CA TYR A 1041 22.27 1.94 11.22
C TYR A 1041 22.97 0.93 10.30
N CYS A 1042 24.24 1.18 9.94
CA CYS A 1042 25.02 0.26 9.11
C CYS A 1042 25.25 -1.10 9.81
N ALA A 1043 25.54 -1.10 11.11
CA ALA A 1043 25.65 -2.32 11.91
C ALA A 1043 24.33 -3.09 11.94
N THR A 1044 23.19 -2.40 12.10
CA THR A 1044 21.86 -3.02 12.05
C THR A 1044 21.60 -3.69 10.68
N VAL A 1045 22.02 -3.06 9.57
CA VAL A 1045 21.89 -3.63 8.21
C VAL A 1045 22.74 -4.90 8.03
N GLU A 1046 23.95 -4.95 8.61
CA GLU A 1046 24.82 -6.13 8.54
C GLU A 1046 24.30 -7.29 9.42
N GLN A 1047 23.72 -6.98 10.57
CA GLN A 1047 23.07 -7.96 11.45
C GLN A 1047 21.77 -8.52 10.86
N HIS A 1048 21.00 -7.72 10.11
CA HIS A 1048 19.65 -8.09 9.66
C HIS A 1048 19.59 -8.41 8.17
N THR A 1049 20.18 -9.55 7.80
CA THR A 1049 20.18 -10.07 6.42
C THR A 1049 19.32 -11.33 6.27
N GLY A 1050 18.50 -11.40 5.20
CA GLY A 1050 17.69 -12.58 4.92
C GLY A 1050 16.66 -12.37 3.79
N PRO A 1051 16.05 -13.45 3.25
CA PRO A 1051 15.13 -13.37 2.09
C PRO A 1051 13.77 -12.70 2.40
N HIS A 1052 13.46 -12.45 3.67
CA HIS A 1052 12.26 -11.70 4.08
C HIS A 1052 12.55 -10.20 4.28
N ILE A 1053 13.82 -9.82 4.40
CA ILE A 1053 14.26 -8.43 4.50
C ILE A 1053 14.32 -7.81 3.10
N ARG A 1054 14.17 -6.48 3.03
CA ARG A 1054 14.60 -5.59 1.94
C ARG A 1054 15.08 -4.27 2.56
N TYR A 1055 15.95 -3.56 1.86
CA TYR A 1055 16.46 -2.25 2.24
C TYR A 1055 15.88 -1.20 1.32
N LEU A 1056 15.53 -0.04 1.87
CA LEU A 1056 14.90 1.07 1.17
C LEU A 1056 15.76 2.32 1.34
N LEU A 1057 16.12 2.94 0.22
CA LEU A 1057 16.42 4.37 0.16
C LEU A 1057 15.16 5.07 -0.37
N ARG A 1058 14.70 6.11 0.31
CA ARG A 1058 13.56 6.92 -0.11
C ARG A 1058 13.94 8.38 -0.24
N GLU A 1059 13.61 8.95 -1.38
CA GLU A 1059 13.52 10.40 -1.57
C GLU A 1059 12.06 10.86 -1.61
N ARG A 1060 11.79 12.09 -1.15
CA ARG A 1060 10.52 12.81 -1.25
C ARG A 1060 10.63 13.98 -2.22
N LEU A 1061 9.51 14.41 -2.79
CA LEU A 1061 9.46 15.59 -3.65
C LEU A 1061 9.64 16.87 -2.81
N ARG A 1062 10.31 17.90 -3.36
CA ARG A 1062 10.38 19.23 -2.73
C ARG A 1062 9.06 19.99 -2.84
N PRO A 1063 8.68 20.82 -1.84
CA PRO A 1063 7.53 21.71 -1.93
C PRO A 1063 7.55 22.61 -3.18
N ALA A 1064 8.69 23.26 -3.49
CA ALA A 1064 8.80 24.16 -4.64
C ALA A 1064 8.56 23.44 -5.98
N ALA A 1065 9.31 22.36 -6.22
CA ALA A 1065 9.16 21.54 -7.44
C ALA A 1065 7.74 20.95 -7.57
N ALA A 1066 7.08 20.61 -6.45
CA ALA A 1066 5.69 20.14 -6.48
C ALA A 1066 4.71 21.22 -6.97
N ARG A 1067 4.88 22.47 -6.53
CA ARG A 1067 4.06 23.61 -6.97
C ARG A 1067 4.31 23.95 -8.44
N GLU A 1068 5.56 23.85 -8.90
CA GLU A 1068 5.94 24.08 -10.30
C GLU A 1068 5.29 23.04 -11.24
N VAL A 1069 5.32 21.76 -10.84
CA VAL A 1069 4.60 20.67 -11.51
C VAL A 1069 3.08 20.91 -11.51
N GLU A 1070 2.49 21.39 -10.41
CA GLU A 1070 1.06 21.77 -10.36
C GLU A 1070 0.73 22.88 -11.37
N GLY A 1071 1.49 23.98 -11.38
CA GLY A 1071 1.22 25.13 -12.25
C GLY A 1071 1.25 24.76 -13.74
N HIS A 1072 2.17 23.88 -14.13
CA HIS A 1072 2.21 23.34 -15.48
C HIS A 1072 1.05 22.37 -15.77
N LEU A 1073 0.69 21.48 -14.85
CA LEU A 1073 -0.39 20.51 -15.08
C LEU A 1073 -1.78 21.16 -15.10
N ASP A 1074 -2.07 22.14 -14.23
CA ASP A 1074 -3.35 22.86 -14.26
C ASP A 1074 -3.50 23.62 -15.59
N LEU A 1075 -2.46 24.30 -16.08
CA LEU A 1075 -2.45 24.97 -17.39
C LEU A 1075 -2.59 23.98 -18.55
N ALA A 1076 -1.92 22.83 -18.51
CA ALA A 1076 -2.07 21.78 -19.52
C ALA A 1076 -3.50 21.24 -19.61
N ASN A 1077 -4.17 21.07 -18.47
CA ASN A 1077 -5.55 20.61 -18.42
C ASN A 1077 -6.56 21.70 -18.81
N LEU A 1078 -6.23 22.99 -18.62
CA LEU A 1078 -7.01 24.11 -19.14
C LEU A 1078 -6.96 24.19 -20.66
N HIS A 1079 -5.76 24.08 -21.26
CA HIS A 1079 -5.59 24.02 -22.71
C HIS A 1079 -6.40 22.88 -23.36
N ARG A 1080 -6.49 21.71 -22.72
CA ARG A 1080 -7.37 20.62 -23.21
C ARG A 1080 -8.86 20.92 -23.05
N ALA A 1081 -9.26 21.66 -22.02
CA ALA A 1081 -10.64 22.08 -21.85
C ALA A 1081 -11.07 23.03 -22.97
N THR A 1082 -10.26 24.05 -23.26
CA THR A 1082 -10.54 25.05 -24.30
C THR A 1082 -10.49 24.43 -25.70
N ALA A 1083 -9.57 23.49 -25.95
CA ALA A 1083 -9.48 22.72 -27.21
C ALA A 1083 -10.75 21.92 -27.57
N THR A 1084 -11.54 21.49 -26.57
CA THR A 1084 -12.83 20.79 -26.81
C THR A 1084 -14.01 21.74 -26.99
N GLY A 1085 -13.85 23.03 -26.72
CA GLY A 1085 -14.93 24.02 -26.73
C GLY A 1085 -15.14 24.74 -28.06
N THR A 1086 -14.20 24.66 -29.00
CA THR A 1086 -14.32 25.28 -30.32
C THR A 1086 -15.22 24.45 -31.24
N PRO A 1087 -16.44 24.92 -31.62
CA PRO A 1087 -16.98 24.55 -32.92
C PRO A 1087 -15.96 24.99 -33.98
N SER A 1088 -15.79 24.19 -35.03
CA SER A 1088 -14.91 24.54 -36.15
C SER A 1088 -15.54 25.69 -36.95
N GLY A 1089 -15.33 26.92 -36.47
CA GLY A 1089 -15.73 28.15 -37.16
C GLY A 1089 -15.13 28.15 -38.56
N GLN A 1090 -15.99 27.95 -39.55
CA GLN A 1090 -15.63 27.80 -40.96
C GLN A 1090 -15.30 29.17 -41.55
N ALA A 1091 -14.17 29.74 -41.12
CA ALA A 1091 -13.60 30.92 -41.76
C ALA A 1091 -13.25 30.59 -43.22
N ASP A 1092 -13.62 31.48 -44.14
CA ASP A 1092 -13.59 31.23 -45.58
C ASP A 1092 -12.18 30.98 -46.14
N ALA A 1093 -11.78 29.71 -46.15
CA ALA A 1093 -10.87 29.22 -47.17
C ALA A 1093 -11.68 29.11 -48.48
N PRO A 1094 -11.27 29.78 -49.57
CA PRO A 1094 -12.03 29.76 -50.82
C PRO A 1094 -12.17 28.32 -51.31
N ALA A 1095 -13.39 27.93 -51.65
CA ALA A 1095 -13.72 26.56 -52.00
C ALA A 1095 -12.86 26.08 -53.18
N MET A 1096 -11.93 25.17 -52.91
CA MET A 1096 -11.32 24.36 -53.96
C MET A 1096 -12.46 23.67 -54.72
N PRO A 1097 -12.54 23.81 -56.06
CA PRO A 1097 -13.69 23.33 -56.80
C PRO A 1097 -13.86 21.83 -56.62
N GLU A 1098 -15.10 21.37 -56.44
CA GLU A 1098 -15.43 19.95 -56.35
C GLU A 1098 -15.11 19.27 -57.68
N ALA A 1099 -13.87 18.79 -57.80
CA ALA A 1099 -13.45 17.85 -58.84
C ALA A 1099 -14.11 16.49 -58.55
N GLY A 1100 -15.41 16.41 -58.84
CA GLY A 1100 -16.25 15.24 -58.61
C GLY A 1100 -15.59 13.97 -59.13
N ALA A 1101 -15.71 12.88 -58.36
CA ALA A 1101 -14.93 11.67 -58.54
C ALA A 1101 -15.32 10.82 -59.77
N MET A 1102 -15.18 11.37 -60.97
CA MET A 1102 -15.19 10.60 -62.21
C MET A 1102 -14.00 9.65 -62.21
N ALA A 1103 -14.30 8.37 -61.93
CA ALA A 1103 -13.36 7.27 -61.99
C ALA A 1103 -12.90 7.02 -63.44
N THR A 1104 -11.93 7.81 -63.91
CA THR A 1104 -11.26 7.58 -65.19
C THR A 1104 -10.71 6.14 -65.23
N PRO A 1105 -11.08 5.32 -66.24
CA PRO A 1105 -10.64 3.94 -66.29
C PRO A 1105 -9.11 3.89 -66.43
N PRO A 1106 -8.42 2.95 -65.75
CA PRO A 1106 -6.97 2.96 -65.68
C PRO A 1106 -6.34 2.77 -67.06
N ALA A 1107 -5.71 3.83 -67.58
CA ALA A 1107 -5.01 3.83 -68.85
C ALA A 1107 -4.06 2.62 -68.95
N ARG A 1108 -4.19 1.85 -70.04
CA ARG A 1108 -3.41 0.62 -70.25
C ARG A 1108 -1.91 0.94 -70.25
N LYS A 1109 -1.17 0.41 -69.28
CA LYS A 1109 0.27 0.68 -69.09
C LYS A 1109 1.13 0.12 -70.23
N THR A 1110 1.35 0.93 -71.26
CA THR A 1110 2.16 0.68 -72.48
C THR A 1110 3.68 0.59 -72.23
N SER A 1111 4.08 -0.23 -71.24
CA SER A 1111 5.49 -0.58 -71.00
C SER A 1111 5.76 -2.00 -71.49
N HIS A 1112 6.89 -2.19 -72.19
CA HIS A 1112 7.35 -3.49 -72.67
C HIS A 1112 8.21 -4.26 -71.64
N MET A 1113 8.51 -3.68 -70.46
CA MET A 1113 9.34 -4.36 -69.46
C MET A 1113 8.64 -5.56 -68.78
N PRO A 1114 9.34 -6.67 -68.51
CA PRO A 1114 8.81 -7.78 -67.73
C PRO A 1114 8.24 -7.35 -66.37
N ARG A 1115 7.12 -7.97 -65.96
CA ARG A 1115 6.40 -7.67 -64.70
C ARG A 1115 7.30 -7.53 -63.45
N PRO A 1116 8.25 -8.44 -63.13
CA PRO A 1116 9.05 -8.31 -61.92
C PRO A 1116 9.96 -7.07 -61.93
N LEU A 1117 10.64 -6.79 -63.04
CA LEU A 1117 11.51 -5.62 -63.19
C LEU A 1117 10.70 -4.32 -63.13
N ARG A 1118 9.53 -4.27 -63.78
CA ARG A 1118 8.59 -3.14 -63.73
C ARG A 1118 8.15 -2.84 -62.30
N ASN A 1119 7.80 -3.88 -61.52
CA ASN A 1119 7.40 -3.74 -60.13
C ASN A 1119 8.57 -3.27 -59.23
N LEU A 1120 9.81 -3.66 -59.56
CA LEU A 1120 11.00 -3.27 -58.80
C LEU A 1120 11.35 -1.79 -59.08
N ALA A 1121 11.33 -1.36 -60.35
CA ALA A 1121 11.47 0.03 -60.75
C ALA A 1121 10.35 0.94 -60.19
N ASP A 1122 9.09 0.47 -60.23
CA ASP A 1122 7.95 1.15 -59.60
C ASP A 1122 8.14 1.36 -58.09
N LYS A 1123 8.77 0.40 -57.40
CA LYS A 1123 9.03 0.43 -55.96
C LYS A 1123 10.25 1.28 -55.57
N VAL A 1124 11.24 1.41 -56.45
CA VAL A 1124 12.41 2.30 -56.25
C VAL A 1124 12.01 3.75 -56.53
N THR A 1125 11.39 4.03 -57.67
CA THR A 1125 10.93 5.38 -58.03
C THR A 1125 9.86 5.94 -57.07
N GLY A 1126 8.93 5.10 -56.61
CA GLY A 1126 7.97 5.49 -55.58
C GLY A 1126 8.64 5.87 -54.25
N ARG A 1127 9.76 5.22 -53.89
CA ARG A 1127 10.53 5.53 -52.69
C ARG A 1127 11.35 6.81 -52.82
N SER A 1128 11.97 7.07 -53.99
CA SER A 1128 12.71 8.32 -54.19
C SER A 1128 11.77 9.53 -54.16
N GLN A 1129 10.63 9.47 -54.87
CA GLN A 1129 9.66 10.57 -54.90
C GLN A 1129 9.02 10.84 -53.52
N GLN A 1130 8.77 9.80 -52.71
CA GLN A 1130 8.33 9.99 -51.31
C GLN A 1130 9.43 10.56 -50.42
N ALA A 1131 10.70 10.19 -50.62
CA ALA A 1131 11.83 10.76 -49.89
C ALA A 1131 12.13 12.22 -50.30
N GLU A 1132 11.81 12.58 -51.54
CA GLU A 1132 11.96 13.93 -52.08
C GLU A 1132 10.85 14.87 -51.56
N ALA A 1133 9.57 14.47 -51.65
CA ALA A 1133 8.45 15.22 -51.08
C ALA A 1133 8.65 15.49 -49.57
N ARG A 1134 9.19 14.51 -48.82
CA ARG A 1134 9.55 14.66 -47.40
C ARG A 1134 10.67 15.66 -47.10
N ARG A 1135 11.48 16.02 -48.09
CA ARG A 1135 12.55 17.03 -47.98
C ARG A 1135 12.09 18.43 -48.37
N MET A 1136 10.89 18.59 -48.90
CA MET A 1136 10.33 19.89 -49.25
C MET A 1136 9.63 20.51 -48.04
N ASP A 1137 9.74 21.83 -47.92
CA ASP A 1137 8.96 22.66 -47.01
C ASP A 1137 7.45 22.62 -47.38
N ILE A 1138 6.57 22.91 -46.42
CA ILE A 1138 5.12 22.85 -46.62
C ILE A 1138 4.58 23.97 -47.53
N ASP A 1139 5.15 25.17 -47.51
CA ASP A 1139 4.76 26.24 -48.44
C ASP A 1139 5.37 26.03 -49.82
N ALA A 1140 6.58 25.46 -49.91
CA ALA A 1140 7.11 24.92 -51.16
C ALA A 1140 6.22 23.80 -51.76
N ILE A 1141 5.70 22.88 -50.94
CA ILE A 1141 4.74 21.85 -51.37
C ILE A 1141 3.42 22.49 -51.84
N ARG A 1142 2.88 23.44 -51.06
CA ARG A 1142 1.62 24.16 -51.38
C ARG A 1142 1.73 24.95 -52.67
N ALA A 1143 2.81 25.73 -52.85
CA ALA A 1143 3.10 26.46 -54.07
C ALA A 1143 3.29 25.53 -55.29
N ARG A 1144 3.96 24.38 -55.11
CA ARG A 1144 4.19 23.40 -56.19
C ARG A 1144 2.96 22.57 -56.56
N LEU A 1145 1.99 22.44 -55.65
CA LEU A 1145 0.65 21.92 -55.95
C LEU A 1145 -0.24 22.97 -56.63
N ALA A 1146 -0.08 24.25 -56.30
CA ALA A 1146 -0.84 25.36 -56.89
C ALA A 1146 -0.33 25.81 -58.27
N SER A 1147 0.96 25.67 -58.56
CA SER A 1147 1.61 26.24 -59.76
C SER A 1147 1.33 25.51 -61.08
N GLY A 1148 0.55 24.43 -61.07
CA GLY A 1148 0.09 23.73 -62.29
C GLY A 1148 1.19 23.10 -63.16
N GLN A 1149 2.44 23.02 -62.66
CA GLN A 1149 3.58 22.47 -63.41
C GLN A 1149 3.35 21.00 -63.80
N PRO A 1150 3.86 20.53 -64.96
CA PRO A 1150 3.64 19.18 -65.48
C PRO A 1150 4.47 18.11 -64.74
N GLU A 1151 4.27 17.99 -63.43
CA GLU A 1151 4.89 17.00 -62.57
C GLU A 1151 4.35 15.58 -62.85
N PRO A 1152 5.20 14.52 -62.79
CA PRO A 1152 4.72 13.16 -62.93
C PRO A 1152 3.66 12.86 -61.88
N GLY A 1153 2.50 12.32 -62.30
CA GLY A 1153 1.34 12.03 -61.43
C GLY A 1153 1.55 10.98 -60.31
N ARG A 1154 2.80 10.66 -59.95
CA ARG A 1154 3.20 10.01 -58.70
C ARG A 1154 3.85 10.98 -57.71
N MET A 1155 4.59 11.98 -58.18
CA MET A 1155 5.10 13.08 -57.36
C MET A 1155 3.94 13.88 -56.79
N ILE A 1156 2.95 14.26 -57.62
CA ILE A 1156 1.73 14.95 -57.16
C ILE A 1156 1.05 14.16 -56.02
N ARG A 1157 0.92 12.82 -56.15
CA ARG A 1157 0.35 11.96 -55.09
C ARG A 1157 1.29 11.72 -53.89
N ALA A 1158 2.59 11.97 -54.02
CA ALA A 1158 3.52 11.97 -52.88
C ALA A 1158 3.41 13.29 -52.12
N LEU A 1159 3.36 14.42 -52.83
CA LEU A 1159 3.16 15.77 -52.28
C LEU A 1159 1.78 15.90 -51.62
N GLN A 1160 0.70 15.44 -52.27
CA GLN A 1160 -0.64 15.37 -51.68
C GLN A 1160 -0.64 14.54 -50.40
N ARG A 1161 -0.11 13.31 -50.41
CA ARG A 1161 -0.06 12.46 -49.20
C ARG A 1161 0.82 13.02 -48.10
N GLU A 1162 1.89 13.74 -48.44
CA GLU A 1162 2.75 14.41 -47.47
C GLU A 1162 2.05 15.66 -46.90
N ALA A 1163 1.27 16.40 -47.70
CA ALA A 1163 0.43 17.51 -47.25
C ALA A 1163 -0.76 17.03 -46.39
N GLU A 1164 -1.50 16.01 -46.84
CA GLU A 1164 -2.54 15.31 -46.08
C GLU A 1164 -1.99 14.78 -44.75
N HIS A 1165 -0.82 14.13 -44.78
CA HIS A 1165 -0.15 13.67 -43.56
C HIS A 1165 0.26 14.83 -42.66
N ARG A 1166 0.83 15.91 -43.21
CA ARG A 1166 1.22 17.10 -42.42
C ARG A 1166 0.02 17.81 -41.81
N GLN A 1167 -1.10 17.92 -42.54
CA GLN A 1167 -2.39 18.42 -42.02
C GLN A 1167 -2.96 17.47 -40.96
N ALA A 1168 -2.94 16.15 -41.17
CA ALA A 1168 -3.37 15.18 -40.16
C ALA A 1168 -2.45 15.10 -38.92
N THR A 1169 -1.21 15.58 -39.02
CA THR A 1169 -0.29 15.76 -37.89
C THR A 1169 -0.22 17.20 -37.37
N ALA A 1170 -0.91 18.16 -37.99
CA ALA A 1170 -1.00 19.54 -37.51
C ALA A 1170 -1.93 19.57 -36.28
N ARG A 1171 -1.34 19.38 -35.10
CA ARG A 1171 -2.06 19.41 -33.83
C ARG A 1171 -2.68 20.80 -33.63
N PRO A 1172 -3.93 20.90 -33.13
CA PRO A 1172 -4.50 22.21 -32.78
C PRO A 1172 -3.61 22.89 -31.73
N PRO A 1173 -3.47 24.23 -31.77
CA PRO A 1173 -2.48 24.94 -30.96
C PRO A 1173 -2.60 24.63 -29.47
N ALA A 1174 -3.82 24.54 -28.95
CA ALA A 1174 -4.08 24.21 -27.56
C ALA A 1174 -3.59 22.79 -27.14
N GLU A 1175 -3.65 21.76 -28.00
CA GLU A 1175 -3.07 20.45 -27.63
C GLU A 1175 -1.52 20.48 -27.72
N ALA A 1176 -0.93 21.36 -28.54
CA ALA A 1176 0.51 21.60 -28.52
C ALA A 1176 0.95 22.38 -27.27
N ASP A 1177 0.18 23.41 -26.87
CA ASP A 1177 0.39 24.18 -25.64
C ASP A 1177 0.23 23.29 -24.39
N ALA A 1178 -0.76 22.40 -24.38
CA ALA A 1178 -0.94 21.37 -23.34
C ALA A 1178 0.27 20.42 -23.25
N GLN A 1179 0.73 19.89 -24.39
CA GLN A 1179 1.87 18.97 -24.43
C GLN A 1179 3.20 19.65 -24.07
N ALA A 1180 3.36 20.95 -24.35
CA ALA A 1180 4.51 21.73 -23.91
C ALA A 1180 4.49 21.93 -22.38
N CYS A 1181 3.32 22.19 -21.81
CA CYS A 1181 3.14 22.24 -20.35
C CYS A 1181 3.44 20.89 -19.68
N GLU A 1182 2.93 19.78 -20.21
CA GLU A 1182 3.23 18.43 -19.69
C GLU A 1182 4.71 18.08 -19.81
N ALA A 1183 5.38 18.48 -20.89
CA ALA A 1183 6.82 18.27 -21.05
C ALA A 1183 7.63 19.01 -19.97
N LYS A 1184 7.27 20.26 -19.63
CA LYS A 1184 7.87 20.99 -18.50
C LYS A 1184 7.55 20.33 -17.16
N ALA A 1185 6.29 19.94 -16.92
CA ALA A 1185 5.88 19.25 -15.68
C ALA A 1185 6.66 17.94 -15.46
N ASP A 1186 6.77 17.09 -16.47
CA ASP A 1186 7.54 15.85 -16.39
C ASP A 1186 9.05 16.14 -16.25
N ALA A 1187 9.60 17.17 -16.92
CA ALA A 1187 11.00 17.56 -16.76
C ALA A 1187 11.33 17.97 -15.31
N VAL A 1188 10.50 18.81 -14.69
CA VAL A 1188 10.66 19.22 -13.28
C VAL A 1188 10.46 18.02 -12.34
N LEU A 1189 9.45 17.18 -12.57
CA LEU A 1189 9.17 15.99 -11.76
C LEU A 1189 10.30 14.95 -11.82
N PHE A 1190 11.05 14.88 -12.92
CA PHE A 1190 12.09 13.89 -13.17
C PHE A 1190 13.52 14.40 -12.96
N ALA A 1191 13.72 15.71 -12.79
CA ALA A 1191 15.01 16.29 -12.41
C ALA A 1191 15.46 15.80 -11.01
N GLU A 1192 16.73 15.41 -10.88
CA GLU A 1192 17.29 14.91 -9.61
C GLU A 1192 17.23 15.97 -8.50
N ALA A 1193 17.41 17.25 -8.84
CA ALA A 1193 17.31 18.37 -7.93
C ALA A 1193 15.94 18.46 -7.21
N SER A 1194 14.85 18.02 -7.84
CA SER A 1194 13.48 18.10 -7.31
C SER A 1194 13.21 17.12 -6.16
N TRP A 1195 14.13 16.19 -5.89
CA TRP A 1195 13.99 15.17 -4.87
C TRP A 1195 14.97 15.39 -3.70
N LEU A 1196 14.53 15.11 -2.48
CA LEU A 1196 15.33 15.15 -1.25
C LEU A 1196 15.28 13.80 -0.53
N PRO A 1197 16.40 13.26 -0.02
CA PRO A 1197 16.37 12.05 0.79
C PRO A 1197 15.53 12.22 2.06
N GLU A 1198 14.50 11.38 2.25
CA GLU A 1198 13.65 11.37 3.45
C GLU A 1198 14.20 10.39 4.49
N LYS A 1199 14.47 9.14 4.06
CA LYS A 1199 14.90 8.07 4.96
C LYS A 1199 15.62 6.91 4.27
N LEU A 1200 16.48 6.27 5.05
CA LEU A 1200 16.94 4.89 4.87
C LEU A 1200 16.10 3.97 5.77
N ALA A 1201 15.69 2.79 5.31
CA ALA A 1201 14.93 1.84 6.14
C ALA A 1201 15.20 0.37 5.84
N ILE A 1202 15.17 -0.45 6.90
CA ILE A 1202 15.16 -1.92 6.84
C ILE A 1202 13.71 -2.38 6.96
N VAL A 1203 13.22 -3.15 6.00
CA VAL A 1203 11.81 -3.57 5.91
C VAL A 1203 11.68 -5.08 5.89
N GLU A 1204 10.94 -5.63 6.84
CA GLU A 1204 10.59 -7.05 6.95
C GLU A 1204 9.28 -7.33 6.20
N ASN A 1205 9.23 -8.45 5.46
CA ASN A 1205 8.04 -8.97 4.79
C ASN A 1205 7.87 -10.46 5.14
N VAL A 1206 6.88 -10.80 5.97
CA VAL A 1206 6.57 -12.19 6.36
C VAL A 1206 5.24 -12.60 5.71
N SER A 1207 5.13 -13.83 5.22
CA SER A 1207 3.84 -14.32 4.71
C SER A 1207 3.57 -15.80 4.97
N LYS A 1208 2.28 -16.14 5.02
CA LYS A 1208 1.75 -17.45 5.33
C LYS A 1208 0.55 -17.75 4.44
N ARG A 1209 0.58 -18.88 3.74
CA ARG A 1209 -0.46 -19.29 2.80
C ARG A 1209 -0.86 -20.74 3.01
N GLU A 1210 -2.14 -21.00 3.12
CA GLU A 1210 -2.70 -22.34 2.96
C GLU A 1210 -3.26 -22.53 1.55
N SER A 1211 -3.18 -23.76 1.06
CA SER A 1211 -3.79 -24.18 -0.21
C SER A 1211 -4.41 -25.56 -0.05
N ARG A 1212 -5.69 -25.71 -0.40
CA ARG A 1212 -6.46 -26.96 -0.22
C ARG A 1212 -7.17 -27.33 -1.53
N GLY A 1213 -6.95 -28.53 -2.04
CA GLY A 1213 -7.56 -29.00 -3.30
C GLY A 1213 -6.65 -29.94 -4.10
N VAL A 1214 -7.06 -30.26 -5.32
CA VAL A 1214 -6.41 -31.28 -6.16
C VAL A 1214 -5.33 -30.64 -7.04
N SER A 1215 -4.21 -31.35 -7.23
CA SER A 1215 -3.10 -30.95 -8.09
C SER A 1215 -2.62 -32.13 -8.94
N LEU A 1216 -3.28 -32.32 -10.08
CA LEU A 1216 -2.90 -33.26 -11.13
C LEU A 1216 -2.52 -32.45 -12.39
N THR A 1217 -2.69 -33.04 -13.59
CA THR A 1217 -2.62 -32.30 -14.87
C THR A 1217 -3.58 -31.12 -14.90
N VAL A 1218 -4.75 -31.24 -14.24
CA VAL A 1218 -5.58 -30.10 -13.83
C VAL A 1218 -5.33 -29.81 -12.33
N GLN A 1219 -5.17 -28.54 -12.01
CA GLN A 1219 -5.00 -28.01 -10.66
C GLN A 1219 -6.25 -27.21 -10.28
N MET A 1220 -6.83 -27.50 -9.12
CA MET A 1220 -7.99 -26.77 -8.59
C MET A 1220 -7.85 -26.66 -7.07
N GLN A 1221 -7.51 -25.46 -6.60
CA GLN A 1221 -7.18 -25.21 -5.19
C GLN A 1221 -7.94 -23.99 -4.65
N SER A 1222 -8.51 -24.12 -3.45
CA SER A 1222 -8.76 -22.99 -2.56
C SER A 1222 -7.42 -22.51 -1.97
N THR A 1223 -7.32 -21.21 -1.70
CA THR A 1223 -6.13 -20.53 -1.17
C THR A 1223 -6.56 -19.49 -0.13
N THR A 1224 -5.88 -19.47 1.00
CA THR A 1224 -5.97 -18.41 2.02
C THR A 1224 -4.57 -17.95 2.37
N GLU A 1225 -4.36 -16.65 2.47
CA GLU A 1225 -3.03 -16.05 2.38
C GLU A 1225 -3.00 -14.77 3.20
N ALA A 1226 -2.08 -14.67 4.15
CA ALA A 1226 -1.82 -13.49 4.96
C ALA A 1226 -0.36 -13.08 4.74
N SER A 1227 -0.11 -11.79 4.51
CA SER A 1227 1.24 -11.24 4.33
C SER A 1227 1.35 -9.91 5.06
N GLY A 1228 2.31 -9.82 5.97
CA GLY A 1228 2.60 -8.64 6.79
C GLY A 1228 3.93 -8.03 6.40
N GLN A 1229 4.00 -6.71 6.50
CA GLN A 1229 5.17 -5.88 6.29
C GLN A 1229 5.32 -4.94 7.49
N ARG A 1230 6.53 -4.82 8.04
CA ARG A 1230 6.88 -3.79 9.04
C ARG A 1230 8.25 -3.19 8.76
N GLU A 1231 8.50 -2.00 9.28
CA GLU A 1231 9.82 -1.37 9.27
C GLU A 1231 10.55 -1.77 10.55
N LEU A 1232 11.76 -2.33 10.44
CA LEU A 1232 12.54 -2.85 11.56
C LEU A 1232 13.34 -1.74 12.23
N ASN A 1233 14.09 -0.97 11.45
CA ASN A 1233 14.81 0.25 11.84
C ASN A 1233 14.75 1.23 10.64
N SER A 1234 14.72 2.53 10.89
CA SER A 1234 14.79 3.57 9.84
C SER A 1234 15.54 4.81 10.31
N LEU A 1235 16.59 5.18 9.57
CA LEU A 1235 17.34 6.42 9.75
C LEU A 1235 16.69 7.50 8.88
N LYS A 1236 16.17 8.56 9.52
CA LYS A 1236 15.52 9.70 8.83
C LYS A 1236 16.42 10.93 8.79
N PHE A 1237 16.19 11.77 7.78
CA PHE A 1237 16.87 13.06 7.60
C PHE A 1237 15.96 14.28 7.86
N GLY A 1238 14.68 14.04 8.19
CA GLY A 1238 13.67 15.01 8.65
C GLY A 1238 12.46 14.32 9.28
#